data_AF-A0A1P8WPH4-F1
#
_entry.id   AF-A0A1P8WPH4-F1
#
_cell.length_a   1.000
_cell.length_b   1.000
_cell.length_c   1.000
_cell.angle_alpha   90.00
_cell.angle_beta   90.00
_cell.angle_gamma   90.00
#
_symmetry.space_group_name_H-M   'P 1'
#
loop_
_entity.id
_entity.type
_entity.pdbx_description
1 polymer ?
#
loop_
_entity_poly.entity_id
_entity_poly.type
_entity_poly.pdbx_seq_one_letter_code
_entity_poly.pdbx_strand_id
1 'polypeptide(L)'
;MQHSQPVDRRNVLTALAAAGAAGAVGAVGAHGSRSLAAAVQETSETNAEAFRPTRQFQSIKHMQQAEDLQPGDVIQTLGFHAPGDGGGAVYSVVADKPEDDFSHSRELKGGRHANLVPGNSVNYRMFGAQGNGTDDDGVSIKAAHRFANQHQLPVVQTSGEFWITKTTAIPIRTNVEWGNTIFHIDERFNRKRIPRFAVSSQQERQAIELDDEQKESLLQHLKPGVHHIPELADYRNCLISIADENDQIGFRSGDRYSGQSWDREELFYVEEDGRILGDIAWSFKDYTKLVATPCDDSFLIISGGGFYLSGDNPGEKYTGYYSNGFRVERSRTIIQNQWVGLEPGKHDASMEPRSGFYTLTGVYNVTLENIRLIPWEQNRKDPKKRVGAGTYGISGNRMLNCTFRNLTAEGTRLHWGVFGTNLNKNFRIQQCRLNRVDVHFHCWNLTIQDSQIGLRGISVTGGGDLTIENTEQTGNRFLNLRRDFGGKWDGDISIRNCKLMPVSNGSVNVIYSHPDAADYGYPIGCARSVTVENFQFDFTAAPDSNSPVWMFQIAKFSQNKDNSRHFFPRRITVRNVDVVRRDEGVRLIRIFAPGNYRLDRERDHARPDAGFNCEMLFENIRLESIEPAAPDTAEHVHFQLGSSTQQDYADEFALYPTIRFVNCRQLCVFLGASSADATLQDCTVDRFAAGMDDELCGALTFARCRFAPQISEENKPIYRLNAIDGAHFSDCVFHAARTKAGVRPDLFDQMEIVQINKRVRHHQSNTALGREMLAYLQQQKTELQPAFISMLKSHHALESEQIAEQS
;
A
#
# COMPACT_ATOMS: atom_id res chain seq x y z
N MET A 1 59.78 2.10 -3.17
CA MET A 1 59.58 2.24 -1.71
C MET A 1 58.18 2.83 -1.51
N GLN A 2 57.22 2.28 -0.76
CA GLN A 2 56.90 0.89 -0.36
C GLN A 2 55.40 0.75 -0.75
N HIS A 3 54.95 -0.24 -1.53
CA HIS A 3 54.38 -1.53 -1.07
C HIS A 3 53.65 -1.47 0.29
N SER A 4 52.44 -2.02 0.49
CA SER A 4 51.68 -2.98 -0.35
C SER A 4 50.17 -3.09 0.01
N GLN A 5 49.46 -3.72 -0.93
CA GLN A 5 48.12 -4.34 -0.96
C GLN A 5 47.62 -5.15 0.28
N PRO A 6 46.34 -5.60 0.32
CA PRO A 6 45.53 -5.69 1.54
C PRO A 6 45.22 -7.11 2.09
N VAL A 7 44.71 -7.15 3.33
CA VAL A 7 43.92 -8.22 3.99
C VAL A 7 43.13 -7.55 5.14
N ASP A 8 41.95 -7.98 5.62
CA ASP A 8 41.01 -9.05 5.22
C ASP A 8 39.55 -8.60 5.57
N ARG A 9 38.53 -9.44 5.34
CA ARG A 9 37.20 -9.33 5.97
C ARG A 9 36.75 -10.64 6.64
N ARG A 10 37.23 -10.91 7.86
CA ARG A 10 36.62 -11.87 8.78
C ARG A 10 36.97 -11.56 10.25
N ASN A 11 35.94 -11.60 11.11
CA ASN A 11 35.99 -11.66 12.56
C ASN A 11 36.71 -10.52 13.33
N VAL A 12 35.96 -9.51 13.78
CA VAL A 12 35.91 -9.14 15.22
C VAL A 12 34.48 -8.71 15.56
N LEU A 13 33.78 -9.58 16.27
CA LEU A 13 32.68 -9.21 17.16
C LEU A 13 33.29 -8.78 18.50
N THR A 14 32.56 -7.96 19.27
CA THR A 14 32.82 -7.56 20.68
C THR A 14 33.57 -6.24 20.88
N ALA A 15 33.02 -5.42 21.80
CA ALA A 15 33.59 -4.25 22.46
C ALA A 15 34.03 -3.04 21.60
N LEU A 16 33.13 -2.06 21.49
CA LEU A 16 33.39 -0.73 22.05
C LEU A 16 32.07 0.03 22.25
N ALA A 17 31.61 0.06 23.50
CA ALA A 17 30.61 1.01 23.96
C ALA A 17 31.29 2.32 24.37
N ALA A 18 30.47 3.37 24.53
CA ALA A 18 30.78 4.71 25.02
C ALA A 18 31.35 5.75 24.03
N ALA A 19 30.60 6.86 23.94
CA ALA A 19 30.98 8.24 23.60
C ALA A 19 31.39 8.61 22.15
N GLY A 20 30.45 9.23 21.43
CA GLY A 20 30.71 10.60 20.91
C GLY A 20 30.32 10.91 19.45
N ALA A 21 29.61 12.03 19.27
CA ALA A 21 29.21 12.71 18.01
C ALA A 21 28.11 12.03 17.17
N ALA A 22 26.85 12.49 17.14
CA ALA A 22 26.31 13.84 16.90
C ALA A 22 26.58 14.36 15.47
N GLY A 23 25.62 14.15 14.56
CA GLY A 23 25.70 14.57 13.16
C GLY A 23 24.37 14.38 12.39
N ALA A 24 23.49 15.38 12.48
CA ALA A 24 22.37 15.69 11.58
C ALA A 24 21.49 14.55 10.99
N VAL A 25 20.32 14.33 11.59
CA VAL A 25 19.09 13.93 10.89
C VAL A 25 17.94 14.82 11.40
N GLY A 26 17.04 15.23 10.49
CA GLY A 26 16.04 16.28 10.74
C GLY A 26 14.95 15.93 11.77
N ALA A 27 14.44 16.96 12.44
CA ALA A 27 13.53 16.83 13.56
C ALA A 27 12.05 16.69 13.17
N VAL A 28 11.48 15.50 13.36
CA VAL A 28 10.06 15.31 13.72
C VAL A 28 9.97 14.09 14.65
N GLY A 29 9.39 14.24 15.84
CA GLY A 29 9.06 13.12 16.75
C GLY A 29 9.96 12.97 17.98
N ALA A 30 9.79 13.85 18.98
CA ALA A 30 10.42 13.71 20.30
C ALA A 30 9.56 14.27 21.46
N HIS A 31 8.25 14.06 21.43
CA HIS A 31 7.35 14.33 22.56
C HIS A 31 6.49 13.09 22.82
N GLY A 32 6.78 12.34 23.90
CA GLY A 32 6.07 11.10 24.21
C GLY A 32 6.81 10.06 25.06
N SER A 33 7.89 10.41 25.76
CA SER A 33 8.64 9.46 26.61
C SER A 33 8.96 9.99 28.01
N ARG A 34 7.96 10.58 28.68
CA ARG A 34 7.92 10.51 30.15
C ARG A 34 7.48 9.10 30.53
N SER A 35 8.26 8.39 31.34
CA SER A 35 7.82 7.11 31.90
C SER A 35 6.57 7.35 32.76
N LEU A 36 5.56 6.47 32.67
CA LEU A 36 4.35 6.58 33.52
C LEU A 36 4.71 6.67 35.02
N ALA A 37 5.82 6.04 35.42
CA ALA A 37 6.37 6.10 36.78
C ALA A 37 6.55 7.54 37.33
N ALA A 38 6.88 8.52 36.48
CA ALA A 38 7.06 9.91 36.92
C ALA A 38 5.75 10.69 37.10
N ALA A 39 4.71 10.35 36.34
CA ALA A 39 3.39 11.00 36.45
C ALA A 39 2.56 10.48 37.64
N VAL A 40 2.91 9.30 38.17
CA VAL A 40 2.27 8.66 39.32
C VAL A 40 2.63 9.33 40.66
N GLN A 41 3.60 10.24 40.68
CA GLN A 41 4.21 10.72 41.93
C GLN A 41 3.56 11.99 42.51
N GLU A 42 2.93 12.84 41.69
CA GLU A 42 2.40 14.16 42.11
C GLU A 42 0.97 14.13 42.69
N THR A 43 0.21 13.03 42.57
CA THR A 43 -1.17 12.91 43.08
C THR A 43 -1.30 12.16 44.40
N SER A 44 -0.18 11.72 45.01
CA SER A 44 -0.22 10.75 46.11
C SER A 44 -0.43 11.33 47.52
N GLU A 45 -0.11 12.60 47.76
CA GLU A 45 0.00 13.12 49.14
C GLU A 45 -1.34 13.42 49.84
N THR A 46 -2.41 13.77 49.11
CA THR A 46 -3.69 14.19 49.72
C THR A 46 -4.65 13.04 50.05
N ASN A 47 -4.52 11.87 49.41
CA ASN A 47 -5.34 10.68 49.72
C ASN A 47 -4.66 9.68 50.68
N ALA A 48 -3.35 9.82 50.92
CA ALA A 48 -2.55 8.83 51.66
C ALA A 48 -2.79 8.79 53.19
N GLU A 49 -3.47 9.78 53.78
CA GLU A 49 -3.82 9.75 55.21
C GLU A 49 -5.15 9.05 55.49
N ALA A 50 -6.13 9.17 54.58
CA ALA A 50 -7.49 8.62 54.77
C ALA A 50 -7.55 7.08 54.65
N PHE A 51 -6.58 6.45 53.98
CA PHE A 51 -6.56 5.01 53.73
C PHE A 51 -5.30 4.31 54.27
N ARG A 52 -4.73 4.79 55.39
CA ARG A 52 -3.65 4.06 56.07
C ARG A 52 -4.20 2.76 56.69
N PRO A 53 -3.66 1.57 56.35
CA PRO A 53 -4.16 0.31 56.91
C PRO A 53 -3.95 0.25 58.42
N THR A 54 -5.02 0.00 59.16
CA THR A 54 -4.98 -0.21 60.62
C THR A 54 -4.60 -1.65 60.97
N ARG A 55 -4.87 -2.61 60.07
CA ARG A 55 -4.56 -4.04 60.24
C ARG A 55 -4.04 -4.68 58.95
N GLN A 56 -3.23 -5.71 59.10
CA GLN A 56 -2.71 -6.53 58.02
C GLN A 56 -3.15 -8.00 58.15
N PHE A 57 -3.48 -8.62 57.02
CA PHE A 57 -3.83 -10.04 56.91
C PHE A 57 -2.92 -10.74 55.90
N GLN A 58 -2.64 -12.02 56.14
CA GLN A 58 -1.76 -12.83 55.28
C GLN A 58 -2.35 -13.03 53.88
N SER A 59 -3.68 -13.18 53.76
CA SER A 59 -4.39 -13.25 52.48
C SER A 59 -5.89 -12.97 52.63
N ILE A 60 -6.64 -12.92 51.51
CA ILE A 60 -8.10 -12.68 51.51
C ILE A 60 -8.83 -13.71 52.38
N LYS A 61 -8.43 -14.99 52.34
CA LYS A 61 -9.02 -16.04 53.17
C LYS A 61 -8.88 -15.76 54.67
N HIS A 62 -7.73 -15.21 55.10
CA HIS A 62 -7.50 -14.86 56.50
C HIS A 62 -8.32 -13.62 56.91
N MET A 63 -8.43 -12.63 56.01
CA MET A 63 -9.27 -11.46 56.19
C MET A 63 -10.75 -11.82 56.37
N GLN A 64 -11.29 -12.70 55.51
CA GLN A 64 -12.68 -13.16 55.58
C GLN A 64 -13.00 -14.00 56.83
N GLN A 65 -11.99 -14.56 57.49
CA GLN A 65 -12.15 -15.33 58.73
C GLN A 65 -12.23 -14.45 59.99
N ALA A 66 -11.81 -13.18 59.91
CA ALA A 66 -11.90 -12.23 61.02
C ALA A 66 -13.36 -11.91 61.37
N GLU A 67 -13.64 -11.77 62.66
CA GLU A 67 -15.00 -11.57 63.20
C GLU A 67 -15.25 -10.12 63.63
N ASP A 68 -14.18 -9.38 63.87
CA ASP A 68 -14.15 -8.10 64.57
C ASP A 68 -14.01 -6.87 63.65
N LEU A 69 -13.95 -7.07 62.33
CA LEU A 69 -13.81 -6.00 61.32
C LEU A 69 -15.08 -5.15 61.18
N GLN A 70 -15.01 -3.86 61.50
CA GLN A 70 -16.16 -2.95 61.50
C GLN A 70 -16.22 -2.04 60.26
N PRO A 71 -17.39 -1.56 59.84
CA PRO A 71 -17.51 -0.53 58.81
C PRO A 71 -16.64 0.70 59.14
N GLY A 72 -15.81 1.13 58.19
CA GLY A 72 -14.79 2.16 58.38
C GLY A 72 -13.37 1.63 58.61
N ASP A 73 -13.18 0.33 58.92
CA ASP A 73 -11.84 -0.26 59.01
C ASP A 73 -11.14 -0.25 57.65
N VAL A 74 -9.90 0.23 57.61
CA VAL A 74 -9.02 0.13 56.43
C VAL A 74 -7.98 -0.96 56.69
N ILE A 75 -7.96 -1.99 55.85
CA ILE A 75 -7.18 -3.21 56.06
C ILE A 75 -6.37 -3.57 54.83
N GLN A 76 -5.22 -4.20 55.03
CA GLN A 76 -4.32 -4.61 53.94
C GLN A 76 -4.13 -6.12 53.92
N THR A 77 -4.12 -6.72 52.74
CA THR A 77 -3.63 -8.09 52.55
C THR A 77 -2.19 -8.08 52.02
N LEU A 78 -1.36 -9.01 52.51
CA LEU A 78 0.01 -9.22 52.01
C LEU A 78 0.06 -10.02 50.69
N GLY A 79 -1.09 -10.53 50.25
CA GLY A 79 -1.31 -11.29 49.02
C GLY A 79 -2.79 -11.58 48.83
N PHE A 80 -3.18 -12.13 47.69
CA PHE A 80 -4.59 -12.51 47.46
C PHE A 80 -4.88 -13.90 48.03
N HIS A 81 -4.08 -14.88 47.61
CA HIS A 81 -4.13 -16.29 48.04
C HIS A 81 -3.13 -16.53 49.17
N ALA A 82 -1.91 -16.04 49.03
CA ALA A 82 -0.80 -16.23 49.97
C ALA A 82 0.13 -14.99 50.04
N PRO A 83 0.80 -14.71 51.18
CA PRO A 83 1.70 -13.57 51.32
C PRO A 83 2.77 -13.54 50.24
N GLY A 84 2.97 -12.38 49.61
CA GLY A 84 4.00 -12.19 48.58
C GLY A 84 3.62 -12.72 47.19
N ASP A 85 2.39 -13.20 46.97
CA ASP A 85 1.92 -13.59 45.63
C ASP A 85 1.77 -12.40 44.65
N GLY A 86 1.89 -11.16 45.14
CA GLY A 86 1.75 -9.92 44.36
C GLY A 86 0.31 -9.43 44.20
N GLY A 87 -0.68 -10.15 44.74
CA GLY A 87 -2.08 -9.76 44.81
C GLY A 87 -2.47 -9.03 46.10
N GLY A 88 -1.50 -8.60 46.90
CA GLY A 88 -1.75 -7.83 48.12
C GLY A 88 -2.35 -6.46 47.80
N ALA A 89 -3.38 -6.08 48.56
CA ALA A 89 -4.15 -4.86 48.29
C ALA A 89 -4.72 -4.25 49.59
N VAL A 90 -5.22 -3.02 49.49
CA VAL A 90 -5.90 -2.30 50.58
C VAL A 90 -7.41 -2.35 50.35
N TYR A 91 -8.18 -2.60 51.41
CA TYR A 91 -9.63 -2.68 51.40
C TYR A 91 -10.21 -1.75 52.47
N SER A 92 -11.37 -1.16 52.18
CA SER A 92 -12.20 -0.46 53.15
C SER A 92 -13.41 -1.31 53.49
N VAL A 93 -13.68 -1.50 54.78
CA VAL A 93 -14.82 -2.28 55.26
C VAL A 93 -16.07 -1.41 55.26
N VAL A 94 -17.16 -1.92 54.68
CA VAL A 94 -18.47 -1.28 54.59
C VAL A 94 -19.56 -2.21 55.13
N ALA A 95 -20.71 -1.64 55.50
CA ALA A 95 -21.83 -2.40 56.03
C ALA A 95 -22.48 -3.29 54.95
N ASP A 96 -22.72 -2.74 53.77
CA ASP A 96 -23.49 -3.36 52.69
C ASP A 96 -22.61 -3.69 51.47
N LYS A 97 -23.02 -4.68 50.66
CA LYS A 97 -22.41 -4.91 49.33
C LYS A 97 -22.60 -3.64 48.49
N PRO A 98 -21.56 -3.13 47.78
CA PRO A 98 -21.77 -2.07 46.80
C PRO A 98 -22.77 -2.53 45.72
N GLU A 99 -23.51 -1.58 45.15
CA GLU A 99 -24.54 -1.86 44.13
C GLU A 99 -23.97 -2.42 42.81
N ASP A 100 -22.66 -2.30 42.59
CA ASP A 100 -22.00 -2.81 41.40
C ASP A 100 -21.65 -4.31 41.48
N ASP A 101 -21.79 -4.99 40.34
CA ASP A 101 -21.71 -6.45 40.28
C ASP A 101 -20.29 -6.93 39.92
N PHE A 102 -19.28 -6.27 40.49
CA PHE A 102 -17.88 -6.47 40.17
C PHE A 102 -17.14 -7.19 41.30
N SER A 103 -16.24 -8.12 40.93
CA SER A 103 -15.51 -8.96 41.90
C SER A 103 -14.34 -8.23 42.57
N HIS A 104 -14.52 -6.98 43.00
CA HIS A 104 -13.58 -6.21 43.80
C HIS A 104 -14.03 -6.08 45.27
N SER A 105 -15.31 -6.33 45.57
CA SER A 105 -15.84 -6.49 46.94
C SER A 105 -15.69 -7.93 47.43
N ARG A 106 -15.45 -8.13 48.73
CA ARG A 106 -15.35 -9.45 49.39
C ARG A 106 -16.27 -9.49 50.60
N GLU A 107 -17.20 -10.43 50.62
CA GLU A 107 -18.04 -10.70 51.79
C GLU A 107 -17.18 -11.13 52.99
N LEU A 108 -17.48 -10.56 54.17
CA LEU A 108 -16.87 -10.85 55.47
C LEU A 108 -17.91 -11.49 56.39
N LYS A 109 -17.46 -12.09 57.49
CA LYS A 109 -18.39 -12.58 58.54
C LYS A 109 -19.30 -11.46 59.05
N GLY A 110 -20.58 -11.78 59.19
CA GLY A 110 -21.62 -10.85 59.65
C GLY A 110 -22.24 -9.99 58.56
N GLY A 111 -22.11 -10.36 57.27
CA GLY A 111 -22.76 -9.67 56.14
C GLY A 111 -22.08 -8.37 55.69
N ARG A 112 -20.99 -7.98 56.35
CA ARG A 112 -20.14 -6.83 56.00
C ARG A 112 -19.31 -7.12 54.76
N HIS A 113 -18.81 -6.08 54.09
CA HIS A 113 -18.03 -6.21 52.86
C HIS A 113 -16.69 -5.48 52.93
N ALA A 114 -15.62 -6.08 52.42
CA ALA A 114 -14.33 -5.44 52.19
C ALA A 114 -14.23 -5.01 50.71
N ASN A 115 -14.27 -3.71 50.45
CA ASN A 115 -14.21 -3.15 49.09
C ASN A 115 -12.78 -2.71 48.77
N LEU A 116 -12.24 -3.15 47.63
CA LEU A 116 -10.91 -2.77 47.16
C LEU A 116 -10.78 -1.24 47.05
N VAL A 117 -9.78 -0.66 47.72
CA VAL A 117 -9.49 0.78 47.64
C VAL A 117 -8.72 1.07 46.35
N PRO A 118 -9.13 2.07 45.55
CA PRO A 118 -8.37 2.50 44.38
C PRO A 118 -6.97 2.99 44.77
N GLY A 119 -5.93 2.30 44.28
CA GLY A 119 -4.55 2.74 44.36
C GLY A 119 -4.09 3.48 43.10
N ASN A 120 -2.78 3.59 42.88
CA ASN A 120 -2.24 4.25 41.67
C ASN A 120 -2.33 3.38 40.39
N SER A 121 -2.54 2.07 40.55
CA SER A 121 -2.68 1.09 39.46
C SER A 121 -3.28 -0.20 40.02
N VAL A 122 -3.71 -1.12 39.16
CA VAL A 122 -4.12 -2.48 39.55
C VAL A 122 -3.43 -3.57 38.75
N ASN A 123 -3.29 -4.76 39.34
CA ASN A 123 -2.76 -5.96 38.70
C ASN A 123 -3.78 -7.12 38.77
N TYR A 124 -3.54 -8.23 38.08
CA TYR A 124 -4.53 -9.32 37.99
C TYR A 124 -4.63 -10.18 39.25
N ARG A 125 -3.55 -10.27 40.02
CA ARG A 125 -3.51 -11.07 41.25
C ARG A 125 -4.33 -10.43 42.37
N MET A 126 -4.47 -9.09 42.39
CA MET A 126 -5.42 -8.37 43.27
C MET A 126 -6.89 -8.81 43.10
N PHE A 127 -7.22 -9.45 41.97
CA PHE A 127 -8.54 -9.97 41.64
C PHE A 127 -8.61 -11.50 41.69
N GLY A 128 -7.53 -12.15 42.14
CA GLY A 128 -7.46 -13.59 42.37
C GLY A 128 -6.91 -14.42 41.21
N ALA A 129 -6.34 -13.79 40.17
CA ALA A 129 -5.58 -14.52 39.17
C ALA A 129 -4.40 -15.26 39.81
N GLN A 130 -4.14 -16.50 39.40
CA GLN A 130 -2.96 -17.27 39.75
C GLN A 130 -1.75 -16.77 38.93
N GLY A 131 -1.91 -16.69 37.60
CA GLY A 131 -0.81 -16.35 36.69
C GLY A 131 0.33 -17.38 36.73
N ASN A 132 -0.05 -18.67 36.76
CA ASN A 132 0.81 -19.84 36.95
C ASN A 132 0.97 -20.73 35.69
N GLY A 133 0.42 -20.31 34.54
CA GLY A 133 0.49 -21.07 33.28
C GLY A 133 -0.46 -22.27 33.20
N THR A 134 -1.40 -22.44 34.15
CA THR A 134 -2.36 -23.57 34.15
C THR A 134 -3.82 -23.20 34.42
N ASP A 135 -4.10 -22.23 35.29
CA ASP A 135 -5.48 -21.87 35.68
C ASP A 135 -6.10 -20.80 34.77
N ASP A 136 -7.43 -20.85 34.56
CA ASP A 136 -8.17 -19.86 33.76
C ASP A 136 -8.34 -18.53 34.53
N ASP A 137 -7.36 -17.66 34.37
CA ASP A 137 -7.30 -16.32 34.95
C ASP A 137 -8.24 -15.30 34.29
N GLY A 138 -8.89 -15.66 33.18
CA GLY A 138 -9.64 -14.73 32.35
C GLY A 138 -10.73 -13.93 33.10
N VAL A 139 -11.38 -14.52 34.10
CA VAL A 139 -12.40 -13.84 34.93
C VAL A 139 -11.75 -12.73 35.78
N SER A 140 -10.64 -13.04 36.45
CA SER A 140 -9.88 -12.11 37.28
C SER A 140 -9.27 -10.98 36.45
N ILE A 141 -8.74 -11.30 35.25
CA ILE A 141 -8.27 -10.31 34.28
C ILE A 141 -9.41 -9.35 33.89
N LYS A 142 -10.59 -9.88 33.57
CA LYS A 142 -11.76 -9.06 33.21
C LYS A 142 -12.24 -8.17 34.36
N ALA A 143 -12.14 -8.66 35.60
CA ALA A 143 -12.50 -7.89 36.79
C ALA A 143 -11.51 -6.73 37.05
N ALA A 144 -10.21 -6.99 36.97
CA ALA A 144 -9.18 -5.97 37.12
C ALA A 144 -9.35 -4.83 36.11
N HIS A 145 -9.56 -5.18 34.84
CA HIS A 145 -9.85 -4.22 33.77
C HIS A 145 -11.14 -3.42 34.00
N ARG A 146 -12.21 -4.04 34.52
CA ARG A 146 -13.47 -3.34 34.87
C ARG A 146 -13.24 -2.30 35.97
N PHE A 147 -12.59 -2.69 37.07
CA PHE A 147 -12.26 -1.80 38.17
C PHE A 147 -11.31 -0.66 37.72
N ALA A 148 -10.29 -0.99 36.94
CA ALA A 148 -9.38 -0.02 36.34
C ALA A 148 -10.13 1.05 35.52
N ASN A 149 -11.05 0.63 34.65
CA ASN A 149 -11.86 1.56 33.85
C ASN A 149 -12.81 2.42 34.69
N GLN A 150 -13.40 1.86 35.75
CA GLN A 150 -14.32 2.56 36.67
C GLN A 150 -13.60 3.64 37.48
N HIS A 151 -12.36 3.37 37.93
CA HIS A 151 -11.55 4.29 38.72
C HIS A 151 -10.49 5.05 37.92
N GLN A 152 -10.53 4.96 36.58
CA GLN A 152 -9.57 5.60 35.65
C GLN A 152 -8.09 5.25 35.92
N LEU A 153 -7.83 4.06 36.48
CA LEU A 153 -6.49 3.59 36.83
C LEU A 153 -5.83 2.80 35.69
N PRO A 154 -4.50 2.84 35.53
CA PRO A 154 -3.80 1.93 34.65
C PRO A 154 -3.76 0.50 35.20
N VAL A 155 -3.74 -0.47 34.28
CA VAL A 155 -3.47 -1.88 34.58
C VAL A 155 -1.98 -2.16 34.40
N VAL A 156 -1.30 -2.60 35.46
CA VAL A 156 0.13 -2.88 35.45
C VAL A 156 0.36 -4.33 35.89
N GLN A 157 0.74 -5.19 34.94
CA GLN A 157 1.05 -6.60 35.19
C GLN A 157 2.25 -6.96 34.33
N THR A 158 3.47 -6.86 34.87
CA THR A 158 4.73 -6.93 34.09
C THR A 158 5.34 -8.32 33.96
N SER A 159 4.77 -9.34 34.63
CA SER A 159 5.22 -10.73 34.62
C SER A 159 4.11 -11.72 35.01
N GLY A 160 4.33 -13.01 34.72
CA GLY A 160 3.39 -14.12 34.98
C GLY A 160 2.80 -14.71 33.70
N GLU A 161 2.26 -15.93 33.80
CA GLU A 161 1.68 -16.68 32.67
C GLU A 161 0.19 -16.93 32.93
N PHE A 162 -0.70 -16.37 32.11
CA PHE A 162 -2.15 -16.34 32.40
C PHE A 162 -2.95 -17.02 31.28
N TRP A 163 -3.84 -17.95 31.61
CA TRP A 163 -4.80 -18.47 30.62
C TRP A 163 -6.05 -17.60 30.53
N ILE A 164 -6.55 -17.45 29.30
CA ILE A 164 -7.86 -16.89 29.00
C ILE A 164 -8.60 -17.94 28.17
N THR A 165 -9.36 -18.81 28.84
CA THR A 165 -10.07 -19.90 28.13
C THR A 165 -11.42 -19.40 27.59
N LYS A 166 -12.44 -19.25 28.44
CA LYS A 166 -13.81 -18.91 28.03
C LYS A 166 -14.11 -17.42 28.04
N THR A 167 -13.30 -16.64 28.73
CA THR A 167 -13.57 -15.20 28.90
C THR A 167 -13.37 -14.43 27.60
N THR A 168 -14.31 -13.55 27.29
CA THR A 168 -14.35 -12.68 26.11
C THR A 168 -14.81 -11.27 26.52
N ALA A 169 -14.58 -10.27 25.66
CA ALA A 169 -14.89 -8.87 25.89
C ALA A 169 -14.35 -8.36 27.24
N ILE A 170 -13.04 -8.53 27.46
CA ILE A 170 -12.25 -7.85 28.50
C ILE A 170 -12.16 -6.38 28.08
N PRO A 171 -12.76 -5.43 28.83
CA PRO A 171 -12.86 -4.04 28.39
C PRO A 171 -11.57 -3.27 28.71
N ILE A 172 -10.92 -2.67 27.73
CA ILE A 172 -9.75 -1.82 27.94
C ILE A 172 -10.11 -0.38 27.56
N ARG A 173 -10.11 0.52 28.55
CA ARG A 173 -10.34 1.96 28.37
C ARG A 173 -9.25 2.84 29.03
N THR A 174 -8.34 2.22 29.77
CA THR A 174 -7.25 2.84 30.53
C THR A 174 -5.91 2.19 30.16
N ASN A 175 -4.80 2.89 30.40
CA ASN A 175 -3.47 2.44 29.98
C ASN A 175 -3.09 1.07 30.55
N VAL A 176 -2.37 0.28 29.76
CA VAL A 176 -1.97 -1.08 30.10
C VAL A 176 -0.47 -1.26 29.90
N GLU A 177 0.23 -1.72 30.93
CA GLU A 177 1.63 -2.13 30.85
C GLU A 177 1.77 -3.60 31.24
N TRP A 178 2.14 -4.42 30.26
CA TRP A 178 2.25 -5.86 30.36
C TRP A 178 3.68 -6.39 30.45
N GLY A 179 4.70 -5.58 30.12
CA GLY A 179 6.10 -6.00 30.15
C GLY A 179 6.32 -7.38 29.52
N ASN A 180 6.79 -8.33 30.33
CA ASN A 180 7.09 -9.71 29.95
C ASN A 180 5.96 -10.71 30.32
N THR A 181 4.74 -10.25 30.60
CA THR A 181 3.61 -11.14 30.86
C THR A 181 3.24 -11.96 29.63
N ILE A 182 2.89 -13.22 29.88
CA ILE A 182 2.48 -14.18 28.86
C ILE A 182 0.98 -14.47 29.01
N PHE A 183 0.26 -14.47 27.89
CA PHE A 183 -1.14 -14.84 27.79
C PHE A 183 -1.30 -16.06 26.90
N HIS A 184 -2.04 -17.05 27.39
CA HIS A 184 -2.44 -18.23 26.64
C HIS A 184 -3.91 -18.12 26.27
N ILE A 185 -4.23 -18.05 24.98
CA ILE A 185 -5.61 -17.90 24.49
C ILE A 185 -6.05 -19.20 23.82
N ASP A 186 -7.04 -19.86 24.43
CA ASP A 186 -7.66 -21.02 23.82
C ASP A 186 -8.69 -20.58 22.76
N GLU A 187 -8.24 -20.56 21.51
CA GLU A 187 -9.02 -20.16 20.35
C GLU A 187 -10.30 -20.99 20.16
N ARG A 188 -10.40 -22.20 20.74
CA ARG A 188 -11.58 -23.07 20.71
C ARG A 188 -12.80 -22.50 21.46
N PHE A 189 -12.64 -21.37 22.14
CA PHE A 189 -13.73 -20.58 22.74
C PHE A 189 -13.95 -19.22 22.07
N ASN A 190 -13.26 -18.93 20.95
CA ASN A 190 -13.47 -17.71 20.17
C ASN A 190 -14.92 -17.62 19.66
N ARG A 191 -15.38 -16.39 19.40
CA ARG A 191 -16.73 -16.11 18.91
C ARG A 191 -16.67 -15.16 17.73
N LYS A 192 -17.61 -15.24 16.79
CA LYS A 192 -17.56 -14.48 15.53
C LYS A 192 -17.63 -12.96 15.64
N ARG A 193 -18.25 -12.45 16.71
CA ARG A 193 -18.52 -11.01 16.90
C ARG A 193 -18.04 -10.48 18.26
N ILE A 194 -17.35 -11.29 19.06
CA ILE A 194 -16.95 -10.93 20.42
C ILE A 194 -15.45 -11.23 20.56
N PRO A 195 -14.59 -10.19 20.67
CA PRO A 195 -13.14 -10.35 20.78
C PRO A 195 -12.75 -10.82 22.19
N ARG A 196 -11.46 -11.12 22.40
CA ARG A 196 -10.91 -11.31 23.75
C ARG A 196 -10.81 -9.99 24.51
N PHE A 197 -10.21 -8.99 23.89
CA PHE A 197 -10.05 -7.63 24.39
C PHE A 197 -10.87 -6.65 23.54
N ALA A 198 -11.68 -5.83 24.20
CA ALA A 198 -12.48 -4.79 23.57
C ALA A 198 -11.93 -3.43 24.00
N VAL A 199 -11.26 -2.74 23.08
CA VAL A 199 -10.64 -1.43 23.30
C VAL A 199 -11.62 -0.36 22.83
N SER A 200 -12.26 0.36 23.76
CA SER A 200 -13.34 1.32 23.48
C SER A 200 -13.12 2.65 24.19
N SER A 201 -13.76 3.71 23.69
CA SER A 201 -13.92 4.94 24.47
C SER A 201 -14.85 4.71 25.68
N GLN A 202 -14.88 5.68 26.59
CA GLN A 202 -16.00 5.90 27.51
C GLN A 202 -17.10 6.78 26.88
N GLN A 203 -16.78 7.57 25.86
CA GLN A 203 -17.73 8.41 25.13
C GLN A 203 -18.55 7.58 24.14
N GLU A 204 -19.82 7.90 23.99
CA GLU A 204 -20.73 7.20 23.07
C GLU A 204 -20.79 7.88 21.70
N ARG A 205 -21.13 7.09 20.67
CA ARG A 205 -21.37 7.63 19.31
C ARG A 205 -22.72 8.34 19.28
N GLN A 206 -22.79 9.45 18.56
CA GLN A 206 -23.99 10.28 18.45
C GLN A 206 -24.45 10.29 16.98
N ALA A 207 -25.75 10.08 16.76
CA ALA A 207 -26.35 10.41 15.47
C ALA A 207 -26.37 11.94 15.33
N ILE A 208 -26.07 12.43 14.12
CA ILE A 208 -26.19 13.85 13.81
C ILE A 208 -27.55 14.03 13.14
N GLU A 209 -28.47 14.67 13.85
CA GLU A 209 -29.74 15.13 13.29
C GLU A 209 -29.54 16.56 12.78
N LEU A 210 -29.89 16.79 11.51
CA LEU A 210 -29.87 18.10 10.86
C LEU A 210 -31.28 18.41 10.36
N ASP A 211 -31.66 19.69 10.32
CA ASP A 211 -32.86 20.11 9.61
C ASP A 211 -32.64 20.08 8.08
N ASP A 212 -33.71 20.31 7.31
CA ASP A 212 -33.67 20.21 5.84
C ASP A 212 -32.69 21.22 5.20
N GLU A 213 -32.55 22.43 5.77
CA GLU A 213 -31.66 23.48 5.27
C GLU A 213 -30.18 23.14 5.56
N GLN A 214 -29.90 22.70 6.79
CA GLN A 214 -28.59 22.20 7.19
C GLN A 214 -28.18 20.96 6.39
N LYS A 215 -29.11 20.03 6.12
CA LYS A 215 -28.88 18.84 5.31
C LYS A 215 -28.55 19.20 3.86
N GLU A 216 -29.29 20.13 3.25
CA GLU A 216 -28.99 20.60 1.89
C GLU A 216 -27.60 21.27 1.84
N SER A 217 -27.27 22.13 2.81
CA SER A 217 -25.96 22.79 2.88
C SER A 217 -24.81 21.79 3.06
N LEU A 218 -24.96 20.81 3.97
CA LEU A 218 -24.00 19.72 4.14
C LEU A 218 -23.76 18.95 2.83
N LEU A 219 -24.82 18.61 2.08
CA LEU A 219 -24.69 17.93 0.79
C LEU A 219 -23.94 18.76 -0.26
N GLN A 220 -24.04 20.09 -0.21
CA GLN A 220 -23.21 20.97 -1.06
C GLN A 220 -21.72 20.95 -0.67
N HIS A 221 -21.40 20.69 0.60
CA HIS A 221 -20.02 20.55 1.10
C HIS A 221 -19.45 19.13 0.94
N LEU A 222 -20.27 18.09 0.83
CA LEU A 222 -19.85 16.70 0.65
C LEU A 222 -19.39 16.40 -0.79
N LYS A 223 -18.23 16.96 -1.19
CA LYS A 223 -17.59 16.76 -2.50
C LYS A 223 -16.06 16.93 -2.46
N PRO A 224 -15.32 16.39 -3.44
CA PRO A 224 -13.86 16.51 -3.48
C PRO A 224 -13.33 17.95 -3.44
N GLY A 225 -12.21 18.14 -2.74
CA GLY A 225 -11.55 19.45 -2.58
C GLY A 225 -12.12 20.33 -1.46
N VAL A 226 -13.16 19.89 -0.75
CA VAL A 226 -13.66 20.59 0.44
C VAL A 226 -12.82 20.24 1.67
N HIS A 227 -12.52 21.26 2.48
CA HIS A 227 -11.71 21.18 3.70
C HIS A 227 -12.37 21.88 4.92
N HIS A 228 -13.63 22.27 4.79
CA HIS A 228 -14.41 23.03 5.77
C HIS A 228 -15.90 22.72 5.58
N ILE A 229 -16.59 22.37 6.66
CA ILE A 229 -18.01 22.02 6.71
C ILE A 229 -18.59 22.69 7.97
N PRO A 230 -19.14 23.92 7.87
CA PRO A 230 -19.58 24.68 9.04
C PRO A 230 -20.75 23.99 9.78
N GLU A 231 -21.58 23.19 9.10
CA GLU A 231 -22.69 22.44 9.70
C GLU A 231 -22.20 21.41 10.74
N LEU A 232 -20.91 21.06 10.73
CA LEU A 232 -20.32 20.08 11.63
C LEU A 232 -19.43 20.71 12.73
N ALA A 233 -19.37 22.04 12.85
CA ALA A 233 -18.47 22.73 13.79
C ALA A 233 -18.67 22.33 15.27
N ASP A 234 -19.91 22.09 15.69
CA ASP A 234 -20.23 21.62 17.05
C ASP A 234 -19.68 20.20 17.34
N TYR A 235 -19.41 19.42 16.29
CA TYR A 235 -18.84 18.07 16.36
C TYR A 235 -17.31 18.05 16.24
N ARG A 236 -16.62 19.16 16.56
CA ARG A 236 -15.16 19.17 16.73
C ARG A 236 -14.68 18.03 17.63
N ASN A 237 -13.48 17.53 17.38
CA ASN A 237 -12.91 16.37 18.07
C ASN A 237 -13.69 15.05 17.84
N CYS A 238 -14.56 14.98 16.82
CA CYS A 238 -15.23 13.74 16.40
C CYS A 238 -14.69 13.21 15.08
N LEU A 239 -14.67 11.88 14.96
CA LEU A 239 -14.58 11.16 13.70
C LEU A 239 -16.00 11.02 13.13
N ILE A 240 -16.28 11.66 12.01
CA ILE A 240 -17.56 11.62 11.32
C ILE A 240 -17.56 10.45 10.34
N SER A 241 -18.63 9.65 10.39
CA SER A 241 -18.93 8.62 9.40
C SER A 241 -20.26 8.93 8.74
N ILE A 242 -20.26 9.02 7.41
CA ILE A 242 -21.46 9.23 6.59
C ILE A 242 -21.64 8.07 5.61
N ALA A 243 -22.87 7.66 5.36
CA ALA A 243 -23.22 6.64 4.38
C ALA A 243 -24.56 6.93 3.68
N ASP A 244 -24.66 6.56 2.40
CA ASP A 244 -25.91 6.40 1.66
C ASP A 244 -26.06 4.95 1.20
N GLU A 245 -26.96 4.21 1.85
CA GLU A 245 -27.24 2.80 1.50
C GLU A 245 -28.00 2.67 0.17
N ASN A 246 -28.59 3.75 -0.35
CA ASN A 246 -29.29 3.76 -1.64
C ASN A 246 -28.36 3.99 -2.85
N ASP A 247 -27.13 4.47 -2.63
CA ASP A 247 -26.11 4.68 -3.67
C ASP A 247 -24.99 3.65 -3.52
N GLN A 248 -25.19 2.48 -4.16
CA GLN A 248 -24.23 1.38 -4.12
C GLN A 248 -23.09 1.58 -5.12
N ILE A 249 -21.86 1.46 -4.62
CA ILE A 249 -20.61 1.51 -5.38
C ILE A 249 -19.76 0.26 -5.09
N GLY A 250 -18.55 0.18 -5.63
CA GLY A 250 -17.65 -0.92 -5.27
C GLY A 250 -17.98 -2.28 -5.89
N PHE A 251 -18.89 -2.36 -6.87
CA PHE A 251 -19.38 -3.63 -7.41
C PHE A 251 -18.23 -4.57 -7.83
N ARG A 252 -18.21 -5.75 -7.24
CA ARG A 252 -17.11 -6.71 -7.39
C ARG A 252 -17.27 -7.57 -8.63
N SER A 253 -16.28 -7.56 -9.51
CA SER A 253 -16.30 -8.37 -10.73
C SER A 253 -15.78 -9.80 -10.52
N GLY A 254 -16.32 -10.75 -11.30
CA GLY A 254 -15.89 -12.16 -11.38
C GLY A 254 -16.97 -13.17 -10.97
N ASP A 255 -16.99 -14.32 -11.64
CA ASP A 255 -18.08 -15.32 -11.66
C ASP A 255 -18.57 -15.85 -10.28
N ARG A 256 -17.76 -15.71 -9.23
CA ARG A 256 -18.13 -16.12 -7.86
C ARG A 256 -18.94 -15.06 -7.10
N TYR A 257 -19.04 -13.84 -7.62
CA TYR A 257 -19.67 -12.70 -6.96
C TYR A 257 -21.00 -12.35 -7.62
N SER A 258 -22.02 -12.14 -6.79
CA SER A 258 -23.35 -11.72 -7.22
C SER A 258 -23.71 -10.47 -6.42
N GLY A 259 -23.52 -9.30 -7.04
CA GLY A 259 -23.89 -8.00 -6.46
C GLY A 259 -23.10 -7.53 -5.23
N GLN A 260 -21.92 -8.11 -4.91
CA GLN A 260 -21.12 -7.61 -3.79
C GLN A 260 -20.68 -6.15 -4.05
N SER A 261 -21.16 -5.23 -3.22
CA SER A 261 -21.00 -3.77 -3.31
C SER A 261 -20.80 -3.18 -1.91
N TRP A 262 -20.65 -1.85 -1.86
CA TRP A 262 -20.55 -1.01 -0.67
C TRP A 262 -21.52 0.16 -0.84
N ASP A 263 -22.13 0.59 0.25
CA ASP A 263 -22.77 1.90 0.37
C ASP A 263 -21.77 3.00 -0.04
N ARG A 264 -22.24 4.14 -0.55
CA ARG A 264 -21.38 5.32 -0.71
C ARG A 264 -21.05 5.82 0.69
N GLU A 265 -19.85 5.52 1.16
CA GLU A 265 -19.37 5.87 2.50
C GLU A 265 -18.23 6.89 2.46
N GLU A 266 -18.19 7.77 3.46
CA GLU A 266 -17.07 8.69 3.68
C GLU A 266 -16.73 8.83 5.18
N LEU A 267 -15.46 9.12 5.47
CA LEU A 267 -14.86 9.15 6.80
C LEU A 267 -13.84 10.29 6.92
N PHE A 268 -14.15 11.28 7.73
CA PHE A 268 -13.26 12.42 8.04
C PHE A 268 -13.37 12.81 9.51
N TYR A 269 -12.35 13.49 10.04
CA TYR A 269 -12.33 13.99 11.42
C TYR A 269 -12.53 15.51 11.41
N VAL A 270 -13.29 16.04 12.37
CA VAL A 270 -13.60 17.48 12.46
C VAL A 270 -12.73 18.16 13.52
N GLU A 271 -12.02 19.19 13.08
CA GLU A 271 -11.26 20.17 13.88
C GLU A 271 -12.14 21.41 14.18
N GLU A 272 -11.56 22.41 14.85
CA GLU A 272 -12.21 23.68 15.15
C GLU A 272 -12.91 24.34 13.94
N ASP A 273 -14.03 25.02 14.21
CA ASP A 273 -14.84 25.74 13.22
C ASP A 273 -15.35 24.87 12.04
N GLY A 274 -15.40 23.55 12.20
CA GLY A 274 -15.85 22.63 11.14
C GLY A 274 -14.79 22.32 10.08
N ARG A 275 -13.51 22.64 10.34
CA ARG A 275 -12.40 22.20 9.47
C ARG A 275 -12.29 20.68 9.47
N ILE A 276 -11.96 20.06 8.33
CA ILE A 276 -11.89 18.59 8.23
C ILE A 276 -10.49 18.06 7.91
N LEU A 277 -10.17 16.90 8.50
CA LEU A 277 -8.99 16.10 8.21
C LEU A 277 -9.40 14.77 7.56
N GLY A 278 -8.76 14.44 6.45
CA GLY A 278 -9.19 13.38 5.53
C GLY A 278 -10.02 14.00 4.42
N ASP A 279 -9.48 13.99 3.21
CA ASP A 279 -10.13 14.55 2.02
C ASP A 279 -11.48 13.88 1.77
N ILE A 280 -12.40 14.54 1.08
CA ILE A 280 -13.62 13.89 0.57
C ILE A 280 -13.31 13.30 -0.82
N ALA A 281 -13.61 12.02 -1.02
CA ALA A 281 -13.28 11.28 -2.23
C ALA A 281 -14.44 11.21 -3.25
N TRP A 282 -15.66 11.53 -2.84
CA TRP A 282 -16.88 11.39 -3.65
C TRP A 282 -17.87 12.52 -3.37
N SER A 283 -18.68 12.88 -4.36
CA SER A 283 -19.87 13.70 -4.13
C SER A 283 -21.03 12.83 -3.62
N PHE A 284 -21.82 13.36 -2.68
CA PHE A 284 -23.06 12.73 -2.20
C PHE A 284 -24.30 13.38 -2.83
N LYS A 285 -25.37 12.60 -3.00
CA LYS A 285 -26.69 13.10 -3.43
C LYS A 285 -27.67 13.18 -2.26
N ASP A 286 -27.55 12.22 -1.35
CA ASP A 286 -28.28 12.11 -0.09
C ASP A 286 -27.39 11.36 0.92
N TYR A 287 -27.88 11.13 2.14
CA TYR A 287 -27.34 10.16 3.09
C TYR A 287 -28.45 9.52 3.91
N THR A 288 -28.29 8.25 4.26
CA THR A 288 -29.17 7.52 5.20
C THR A 288 -28.58 7.43 6.61
N LYS A 289 -27.31 7.79 6.78
CA LYS A 289 -26.63 7.74 8.07
C LYS A 289 -25.56 8.82 8.18
N LEU A 290 -25.59 9.56 9.29
CA LEU A 290 -24.57 10.53 9.68
C LEU A 290 -24.29 10.37 11.18
N VAL A 291 -23.04 10.05 11.55
CA VAL A 291 -22.67 9.70 12.94
C VAL A 291 -21.36 10.37 13.35
N ALA A 292 -21.39 11.08 14.46
CA ALA A 292 -20.19 11.52 15.19
C ALA A 292 -19.70 10.40 16.13
N THR A 293 -18.42 10.05 16.04
CA THR A 293 -17.71 9.25 17.03
C THR A 293 -16.71 10.14 17.76
N PRO A 294 -16.99 10.58 19.00
CA PRO A 294 -16.07 11.37 19.80
C PRO A 294 -14.71 10.68 19.96
N CYS A 295 -13.63 11.47 19.92
CA CYS A 295 -12.26 10.99 20.10
C CYS A 295 -11.72 11.48 21.44
N ASP A 296 -11.42 10.54 22.36
CA ASP A 296 -10.84 10.85 23.67
C ASP A 296 -9.63 11.81 23.57
N ASP A 297 -9.53 12.79 24.47
CA ASP A 297 -8.53 13.87 24.42
C ASP A 297 -7.08 13.40 24.66
N SER A 298 -6.88 12.12 25.00
CA SER A 298 -5.59 11.52 25.32
C SER A 298 -5.39 10.16 24.65
N PHE A 299 -4.11 9.82 24.43
CA PHE A 299 -3.73 8.52 23.89
C PHE A 299 -3.90 7.40 24.92
N LEU A 300 -4.59 6.34 24.52
CA LEU A 300 -4.57 5.05 25.22
C LEU A 300 -3.36 4.25 24.75
N ILE A 301 -2.52 3.81 25.69
CA ILE A 301 -1.32 3.00 25.42
C ILE A 301 -1.53 1.60 25.99
N ILE A 302 -1.36 0.58 25.14
CA ILE A 302 -1.30 -0.83 25.51
C ILE A 302 0.10 -1.34 25.13
N SER A 303 0.94 -1.58 26.13
CA SER A 303 2.37 -1.86 25.96
C SER A 303 2.73 -3.25 26.51
N GLY A 304 3.57 -4.00 25.79
CA GLY A 304 4.10 -5.29 26.24
C GLY A 304 3.17 -6.47 26.00
N GLY A 305 3.59 -7.65 26.44
CA GLY A 305 2.79 -8.89 26.40
C GLY A 305 3.15 -9.86 25.27
N GLY A 306 3.37 -11.13 25.63
CA GLY A 306 3.47 -12.26 24.72
C GLY A 306 2.16 -13.05 24.68
N PHE A 307 1.70 -13.44 23.48
CA PHE A 307 0.45 -14.15 23.27
C PHE A 307 0.70 -15.49 22.56
N TYR A 308 0.40 -16.58 23.25
CA TYR A 308 0.34 -17.92 22.67
C TYR A 308 -1.10 -18.29 22.35
N LEU A 309 -1.32 -18.78 21.13
CA LEU A 309 -2.64 -19.15 20.60
C LEU A 309 -2.70 -20.66 20.39
N SER A 310 -3.83 -21.29 20.75
CA SER A 310 -3.97 -22.75 20.63
C SER A 310 -3.96 -23.28 19.18
N GLY A 311 -4.18 -22.40 18.19
CA GLY A 311 -4.06 -22.70 16.76
C GLY A 311 -5.33 -23.18 16.08
N ASP A 312 -6.44 -23.27 16.81
CA ASP A 312 -7.70 -23.87 16.32
C ASP A 312 -8.94 -23.11 16.80
N ASN A 313 -9.86 -22.79 15.89
CA ASN A 313 -11.14 -22.12 16.18
C ASN A 313 -12.28 -23.15 16.17
N PRO A 314 -13.46 -22.84 16.76
CA PRO A 314 -14.62 -23.72 16.64
C PRO A 314 -15.06 -23.84 15.18
N GLY A 315 -15.21 -25.07 14.68
CA GLY A 315 -15.84 -25.37 13.40
C GLY A 315 -14.90 -25.97 12.35
N GLU A 316 -15.45 -26.90 11.55
CA GLU A 316 -14.69 -27.70 10.57
C GLU A 316 -14.88 -27.25 9.11
N LYS A 317 -15.76 -26.26 8.87
CA LYS A 317 -16.11 -25.75 7.53
C LYS A 317 -16.42 -24.26 7.60
N TYR A 318 -16.24 -23.56 6.49
CA TYR A 318 -16.49 -22.11 6.42
C TYR A 318 -17.94 -21.75 6.79
N THR A 319 -18.11 -21.03 7.91
CA THR A 319 -19.39 -20.41 8.31
C THR A 319 -19.21 -18.94 8.75
N GLY A 320 -17.99 -18.40 8.75
CA GLY A 320 -17.72 -16.98 8.94
C GLY A 320 -16.51 -16.71 9.83
N TYR A 321 -16.10 -15.45 9.91
CA TYR A 321 -14.88 -15.06 10.62
C TYR A 321 -15.03 -15.13 12.14
N TYR A 322 -14.05 -15.75 12.82
CA TYR A 322 -13.93 -15.73 14.27
C TYR A 322 -13.09 -14.54 14.74
N SER A 323 -13.60 -13.81 15.76
CA SER A 323 -12.83 -12.77 16.46
C SER A 323 -11.82 -13.43 17.40
N ASN A 324 -10.58 -12.94 17.39
CA ASN A 324 -9.56 -13.33 18.37
C ASN A 324 -9.20 -12.11 19.25
N GLY A 325 -7.93 -11.70 19.32
CA GLY A 325 -7.36 -10.80 20.33
C GLY A 325 -8.13 -9.49 20.57
N PHE A 326 -7.75 -8.44 19.87
CA PHE A 326 -8.19 -7.06 20.10
C PHE A 326 -9.19 -6.61 19.04
N ARG A 327 -10.30 -6.02 19.48
CA ARG A 327 -11.10 -5.11 18.65
C ARG A 327 -10.87 -3.68 19.15
N VAL A 328 -10.43 -2.80 18.26
CA VAL A 328 -10.08 -1.41 18.54
C VAL A 328 -11.11 -0.50 17.91
N GLU A 329 -11.90 0.14 18.75
CA GLU A 329 -12.94 1.12 18.42
C GLU A 329 -12.71 2.46 19.11
N ARG A 330 -11.58 2.62 19.82
CA ARG A 330 -11.14 3.87 20.42
C ARG A 330 -10.11 4.55 19.52
N SER A 331 -10.41 5.77 19.10
CA SER A 331 -9.44 6.67 18.47
C SER A 331 -8.28 7.02 19.41
N ARG A 332 -7.18 7.56 18.88
CA ARG A 332 -5.96 7.90 19.64
C ARG A 332 -5.50 6.71 20.50
N THR A 333 -5.21 5.57 19.86
CA THR A 333 -4.76 4.34 20.54
C THR A 333 -3.40 3.90 20.00
N ILE A 334 -2.48 3.54 20.87
CA ILE A 334 -1.19 2.92 20.54
C ILE A 334 -1.15 1.52 21.16
N ILE A 335 -0.95 0.49 20.34
CA ILE A 335 -0.64 -0.85 20.81
C ILE A 335 0.78 -1.17 20.40
N GLN A 336 1.64 -1.53 21.35
CA GLN A 336 3.07 -1.64 21.10
C GLN A 336 3.79 -2.77 21.86
N ASN A 337 4.94 -3.18 21.32
CA ASN A 337 5.90 -4.09 21.95
C ASN A 337 5.30 -5.47 22.27
N GLN A 338 4.60 -6.07 21.30
CA GLN A 338 3.86 -7.33 21.50
C GLN A 338 4.41 -8.47 20.62
N TRP A 339 4.29 -9.71 21.12
CA TRP A 339 4.62 -10.90 20.35
C TRP A 339 3.41 -11.84 20.30
N VAL A 340 3.05 -12.34 19.12
CA VAL A 340 1.93 -13.26 18.92
C VAL A 340 2.41 -14.49 18.16
N GLY A 341 2.20 -15.67 18.74
CA GLY A 341 2.61 -16.95 18.19
C GLY A 341 1.66 -18.10 18.55
N LEU A 342 2.00 -19.29 18.09
CA LEU A 342 1.30 -20.52 18.48
C LEU A 342 1.92 -21.11 19.73
N GLU A 343 1.09 -21.74 20.55
CA GLU A 343 1.51 -22.61 21.65
C GLU A 343 2.65 -23.58 21.23
N PRO A 344 3.64 -23.87 22.10
CA PRO A 344 4.73 -24.78 21.77
C PRO A 344 4.26 -26.13 21.22
N GLY A 345 4.78 -26.50 20.05
CA GLY A 345 4.42 -27.74 19.35
C GLY A 345 3.06 -27.74 18.64
N LYS A 346 2.31 -26.62 18.63
CA LYS A 346 1.07 -26.47 17.85
C LYS A 346 1.32 -25.94 16.43
N HIS A 347 0.32 -26.09 15.58
CA HIS A 347 0.26 -25.58 14.20
C HIS A 347 -1.14 -25.02 13.92
N ASP A 348 -1.32 -24.29 12.81
CA ASP A 348 -2.63 -23.74 12.43
C ASP A 348 -3.57 -24.84 11.90
N ALA A 349 -4.34 -25.43 12.80
CA ALA A 349 -5.30 -26.50 12.51
C ALA A 349 -6.67 -25.97 12.06
N SER A 350 -6.93 -24.67 12.25
CA SER A 350 -8.25 -24.07 12.06
C SER A 350 -8.77 -24.18 10.63
N MET A 351 -10.00 -24.69 10.48
CA MET A 351 -10.72 -24.76 9.21
C MET A 351 -11.59 -23.51 8.94
N GLU A 352 -11.78 -22.66 9.94
CA GLU A 352 -12.52 -21.41 9.89
C GLU A 352 -11.55 -20.20 9.84
N PRO A 353 -11.92 -19.08 9.18
CA PRO A 353 -11.06 -17.93 9.07
C PRO A 353 -11.09 -17.06 10.33
N ARG A 354 -9.97 -16.39 10.61
CA ARG A 354 -9.84 -15.41 11.69
C ARG A 354 -10.03 -13.99 11.14
N SER A 355 -10.75 -13.14 11.86
CA SER A 355 -10.96 -11.74 11.48
C SER A 355 -9.71 -10.87 11.68
N GLY A 356 -8.75 -11.33 12.46
CA GLY A 356 -7.61 -10.53 12.94
C GLY A 356 -7.34 -10.82 14.41
N PHE A 357 -6.07 -10.83 14.79
CA PHE A 357 -5.66 -10.67 16.18
C PHE A 357 -5.74 -9.19 16.60
N TYR A 358 -5.56 -8.25 15.67
CA TYR A 358 -5.99 -6.85 15.84
C TYR A 358 -7.07 -6.52 14.80
N THR A 359 -8.19 -5.97 15.23
CA THR A 359 -9.29 -5.54 14.35
C THR A 359 -9.61 -4.07 14.64
N LEU A 360 -9.14 -3.16 13.79
CA LEU A 360 -9.38 -1.72 13.90
C LEU A 360 -10.68 -1.37 13.17
N THR A 361 -11.59 -0.61 13.78
CA THR A 361 -12.85 -0.27 13.11
C THR A 361 -13.49 1.03 13.59
N GLY A 362 -13.72 1.97 12.66
CA GLY A 362 -14.27 3.29 12.96
C GLY A 362 -13.36 4.09 13.90
N VAL A 363 -12.08 4.23 13.52
CA VAL A 363 -11.03 4.79 14.37
C VAL A 363 -10.21 5.88 13.67
N TYR A 364 -9.82 6.90 14.46
CA TYR A 364 -8.91 7.96 14.08
C TYR A 364 -7.58 7.83 14.84
N ASN A 365 -6.46 8.01 14.14
CA ASN A 365 -5.12 8.14 14.72
C ASN A 365 -4.72 6.96 15.64
N VAL A 366 -4.70 5.75 15.08
CA VAL A 366 -4.30 4.51 15.78
C VAL A 366 -2.97 3.99 15.24
N THR A 367 -2.07 3.59 16.14
CA THR A 367 -0.76 3.01 15.80
C THR A 367 -0.62 1.57 16.33
N LEU A 368 -0.13 0.67 15.48
CA LEU A 368 0.40 -0.64 15.87
C LEU A 368 1.92 -0.61 15.67
N GLU A 369 2.71 -0.87 16.72
CA GLU A 369 4.15 -0.60 16.73
C GLU A 369 4.99 -1.70 17.39
N ASN A 370 6.09 -2.13 16.76
CA ASN A 370 6.98 -3.17 17.29
C ASN A 370 6.24 -4.49 17.62
N ILE A 371 5.46 -5.02 16.67
CA ILE A 371 4.65 -6.25 16.89
C ILE A 371 5.04 -7.36 15.92
N ARG A 372 5.26 -8.58 16.46
CA ARG A 372 5.37 -9.82 15.69
C ARG A 372 4.02 -10.56 15.66
N LEU A 373 3.49 -10.79 14.46
CA LEU A 373 2.19 -11.43 14.20
C LEU A 373 2.26 -12.68 13.33
N ILE A 374 1.23 -13.51 13.44
CA ILE A 374 1.03 -14.72 12.63
C ILE A 374 0.25 -14.35 11.35
N PRO A 375 0.83 -14.50 10.14
CA PRO A 375 0.02 -14.69 8.95
C PRO A 375 -0.56 -16.11 9.01
N TRP A 376 -1.87 -16.28 8.84
CA TRP A 376 -2.52 -17.59 8.99
C TRP A 376 -2.48 -18.42 7.71
N GLU A 377 -2.51 -19.75 7.85
CA GLU A 377 -2.60 -20.64 6.71
C GLU A 377 -4.03 -20.58 6.14
N GLN A 378 -4.19 -20.26 4.85
CA GLN A 378 -5.45 -20.50 4.13
C GLN A 378 -5.35 -21.81 3.34
N ASN A 379 -4.22 -22.00 2.66
CA ASN A 379 -3.94 -23.23 1.95
C ASN A 379 -3.44 -24.28 2.95
N ARG A 380 -3.56 -25.56 2.62
CA ARG A 380 -2.98 -26.68 3.37
C ARG A 380 -2.26 -27.60 2.39
N LYS A 381 -1.40 -28.49 2.92
CA LYS A 381 -0.75 -29.54 2.12
C LYS A 381 -1.77 -30.50 1.49
N ASP A 382 -2.87 -30.77 2.18
CA ASP A 382 -4.07 -31.40 1.64
C ASP A 382 -5.02 -30.32 1.09
N PRO A 383 -5.23 -30.21 -0.23
CA PRO A 383 -6.11 -29.20 -0.81
C PRO A 383 -7.57 -29.29 -0.34
N LYS A 384 -8.02 -30.45 0.15
CA LYS A 384 -9.38 -30.64 0.69
C LYS A 384 -9.58 -29.91 2.02
N LYS A 385 -8.50 -29.54 2.71
CA LYS A 385 -8.51 -28.84 4.01
C LYS A 385 -8.27 -27.33 3.89
N ARG A 386 -8.52 -26.74 2.72
CA ARG A 386 -8.35 -25.30 2.51
C ARG A 386 -9.41 -24.49 3.28
N VAL A 387 -8.99 -23.43 3.96
CA VAL A 387 -9.91 -22.45 4.58
C VAL A 387 -10.70 -21.72 3.49
N GLY A 388 -12.03 -21.66 3.62
CA GLY A 388 -12.93 -21.23 2.54
C GLY A 388 -12.90 -19.73 2.16
N ALA A 389 -12.21 -18.90 2.95
CA ALA A 389 -12.09 -17.45 2.79
C ALA A 389 -10.68 -16.95 3.14
N GLY A 390 -10.44 -15.64 3.05
CA GLY A 390 -9.23 -15.04 3.62
C GLY A 390 -9.18 -15.24 5.15
N THR A 391 -8.00 -15.25 5.74
CA THR A 391 -7.81 -15.37 7.20
C THR A 391 -6.65 -14.49 7.62
N TYR A 392 -6.84 -13.68 8.67
CA TYR A 392 -6.03 -12.48 8.91
C TYR A 392 -5.46 -12.42 10.32
N GLY A 393 -4.24 -11.87 10.44
CA GLY A 393 -3.64 -11.42 11.69
C GLY A 393 -4.02 -9.97 12.04
N ILE A 394 -4.36 -9.14 11.04
CA ILE A 394 -4.92 -7.79 11.24
C ILE A 394 -6.10 -7.56 10.28
N SER A 395 -7.16 -6.90 10.75
CA SER A 395 -8.17 -6.30 9.87
C SER A 395 -8.42 -4.84 10.24
N GLY A 396 -8.87 -4.06 9.27
CA GLY A 396 -9.13 -2.63 9.38
C GLY A 396 -10.34 -2.25 8.54
N ASN A 397 -11.30 -1.52 9.11
CA ASN A 397 -12.48 -1.04 8.37
C ASN A 397 -12.83 0.37 8.83
N ARG A 398 -12.88 1.37 7.95
CA ARG A 398 -13.08 2.79 8.33
C ARG A 398 -11.98 3.26 9.29
N MET A 399 -10.79 3.41 8.73
CA MET A 399 -9.57 3.82 9.45
C MET A 399 -9.07 5.16 8.92
N LEU A 400 -8.95 6.19 9.77
CA LEU A 400 -8.37 7.48 9.40
C LEU A 400 -7.04 7.70 10.13
N ASN A 401 -6.02 8.15 9.40
CA ASN A 401 -4.71 8.54 9.92
C ASN A 401 -4.00 7.44 10.75
N CYS A 402 -4.15 6.17 10.35
CA CYS A 402 -3.58 5.03 11.09
C CYS A 402 -2.17 4.65 10.60
N THR A 403 -1.34 4.11 11.49
CA THR A 403 0.05 3.74 11.20
C THR A 403 0.39 2.33 11.68
N PHE A 404 0.99 1.52 10.80
CA PHE A 404 1.66 0.27 11.15
C PHE A 404 3.18 0.51 11.08
N ARG A 405 3.89 0.38 12.20
CA ARG A 405 5.34 0.61 12.28
C ARG A 405 6.08 -0.59 12.84
N ASN A 406 7.19 -0.99 12.21
CA ASN A 406 8.02 -2.11 12.68
C ASN A 406 7.22 -3.39 12.97
N LEU A 407 6.26 -3.71 12.09
CA LEU A 407 5.47 -4.93 12.18
C LEU A 407 6.13 -6.06 11.41
N THR A 408 6.23 -7.24 12.03
CA THR A 408 6.77 -8.45 11.38
C THR A 408 5.70 -9.53 11.26
N ALA A 409 5.41 -9.96 10.04
CA ALA A 409 4.51 -11.08 9.73
C ALA A 409 4.80 -11.66 8.33
N GLU A 410 5.97 -12.29 8.18
CA GLU A 410 6.40 -12.97 6.97
C GLU A 410 5.76 -14.37 6.83
N GLY A 411 5.47 -14.81 5.60
CA GLY A 411 4.79 -16.10 5.36
C GLY A 411 4.89 -16.61 3.92
N THR A 412 4.83 -17.93 3.77
CA THR A 412 4.96 -18.67 2.50
C THR A 412 3.65 -18.72 1.69
N ARG A 413 3.65 -19.39 0.51
CA ARG A 413 2.44 -19.65 -0.30
C ARG A 413 1.34 -20.48 0.40
N LEU A 414 1.60 -21.09 1.56
CA LEU A 414 0.56 -21.70 2.40
C LEU A 414 -0.31 -20.63 3.08
N HIS A 415 0.32 -19.52 3.47
CA HIS A 415 -0.28 -18.45 4.24
C HIS A 415 -1.11 -17.50 3.36
N TRP A 416 -2.19 -16.95 3.90
CA TRP A 416 -2.88 -15.81 3.30
C TRP A 416 -2.09 -14.51 3.54
N GLY A 417 -2.64 -13.36 3.17
CA GLY A 417 -2.07 -12.09 3.63
C GLY A 417 -2.30 -11.88 5.13
N VAL A 418 -1.30 -11.39 5.85
CA VAL A 418 -1.44 -11.04 7.28
C VAL A 418 -2.57 -10.06 7.52
N PHE A 419 -2.80 -9.10 6.62
CA PHE A 419 -3.91 -8.17 6.76
C PHE A 419 -4.79 -8.06 5.51
N GLY A 420 -6.01 -7.56 5.75
CA GLY A 420 -6.96 -7.13 4.73
C GLY A 420 -7.84 -6.01 5.30
N THR A 421 -7.92 -4.90 4.57
CA THR A 421 -8.61 -3.68 5.05
C THR A 421 -9.59 -3.09 4.02
N ASN A 422 -10.50 -2.21 4.47
CA ASN A 422 -11.46 -1.48 3.65
C ASN A 422 -11.64 -0.04 4.17
N LEU A 423 -11.89 0.92 3.29
CA LEU A 423 -12.22 2.31 3.65
C LEU A 423 -11.17 2.91 4.60
N ASN A 424 -9.93 3.05 4.11
CA ASN A 424 -8.84 3.63 4.91
C ASN A 424 -8.41 4.96 4.29
N LYS A 425 -8.16 5.97 5.10
CA LYS A 425 -7.63 7.26 4.65
C LYS A 425 -6.37 7.65 5.44
N ASN A 426 -5.37 8.19 4.76
CA ASN A 426 -4.07 8.57 5.34
C ASN A 426 -3.38 7.40 6.07
N PHE A 427 -3.30 6.23 5.42
CA PHE A 427 -2.76 5.00 6.00
C PHE A 427 -1.25 4.86 5.75
N ARG A 428 -0.47 4.56 6.80
CA ARG A 428 1.01 4.47 6.72
C ARG A 428 1.51 3.09 7.15
N ILE A 429 2.46 2.55 6.40
CA ILE A 429 3.17 1.30 6.66
C ILE A 429 4.67 1.62 6.62
N GLN A 430 5.34 1.52 7.76
CA GLN A 430 6.70 2.02 7.95
C GLN A 430 7.60 0.93 8.57
N GLN A 431 8.79 0.70 8.00
CA GLN A 431 9.80 -0.20 8.58
C GLN A 431 9.27 -1.64 8.80
N CYS A 432 8.29 -2.07 7.99
CA CYS A 432 7.55 -3.31 8.22
C CYS A 432 8.08 -4.46 7.36
N ARG A 433 7.97 -5.69 7.87
CA ARG A 433 8.21 -6.93 7.11
C ARG A 433 6.95 -7.79 7.08
N LEU A 434 6.16 -7.66 6.01
CA LEU A 434 4.81 -8.23 5.93
C LEU A 434 4.66 -9.06 4.67
N ASN A 435 4.02 -10.22 4.75
CA ASN A 435 3.86 -11.07 3.57
C ASN A 435 2.89 -10.52 2.50
N ARG A 436 2.12 -9.47 2.84
CA ARG A 436 1.15 -8.78 1.96
C ARG A 436 0.85 -7.37 2.46
N VAL A 437 0.51 -6.48 1.52
CA VAL A 437 -0.35 -5.30 1.75
C VAL A 437 -1.66 -5.51 0.99
N ASP A 438 -2.80 -5.48 1.67
CA ASP A 438 -4.11 -5.70 1.02
C ASP A 438 -5.16 -4.69 1.47
N VAL A 439 -5.59 -3.84 0.53
CA VAL A 439 -6.81 -3.05 0.65
C VAL A 439 -7.80 -3.60 -0.36
N HIS A 440 -8.93 -4.11 0.12
CA HIS A 440 -9.99 -4.64 -0.74
C HIS A 440 -10.69 -3.49 -1.47
N PHE A 441 -11.33 -2.62 -0.71
CA PHE A 441 -12.07 -1.47 -1.22
C PHE A 441 -11.56 -0.17 -0.61
N HIS A 442 -11.34 0.82 -1.48
CA HIS A 442 -11.12 2.23 -1.19
C HIS A 442 -10.08 2.57 -0.09
N CYS A 443 -8.80 2.64 -0.49
CA CYS A 443 -7.79 3.43 0.23
C CYS A 443 -7.75 4.85 -0.34
N TRP A 444 -7.56 5.86 0.50
CA TRP A 444 -7.27 7.23 0.07
C TRP A 444 -6.02 7.76 0.77
N ASN A 445 -4.97 8.05 0.03
CA ASN A 445 -3.62 8.32 0.55
C ASN A 445 -3.01 7.10 1.31
N LEU A 446 -1.98 6.48 0.72
CA LEU A 446 -1.27 5.32 1.26
C LEU A 446 0.25 5.52 1.15
N THR A 447 0.95 5.42 2.27
CA THR A 447 2.43 5.44 2.32
C THR A 447 2.97 4.08 2.73
N ILE A 448 3.91 3.52 1.95
CA ILE A 448 4.69 2.33 2.28
C ILE A 448 6.17 2.72 2.21
N GLN A 449 6.88 2.63 3.33
CA GLN A 449 8.25 3.14 3.46
C GLN A 449 9.15 2.16 4.22
N ASP A 450 10.42 2.05 3.80
CA ASP A 450 11.48 1.25 4.45
C ASP A 450 11.09 -0.21 4.70
N SER A 451 10.27 -0.81 3.82
CA SER A 451 9.54 -2.04 4.10
C SER A 451 9.91 -3.22 3.18
N GLN A 452 9.66 -4.44 3.66
CA GLN A 452 9.83 -5.69 2.92
C GLN A 452 8.47 -6.38 2.77
N ILE A 453 7.98 -6.53 1.53
CA ILE A 453 6.67 -7.12 1.23
C ILE A 453 6.83 -8.49 0.54
N GLY A 454 6.38 -9.53 1.22
CA GLY A 454 6.52 -10.93 0.77
C GLY A 454 5.58 -11.35 -0.37
N LEU A 455 5.50 -12.67 -0.58
CA LEU A 455 4.95 -13.34 -1.78
C LEU A 455 3.52 -13.02 -2.20
N ARG A 456 2.71 -12.36 -1.37
CA ARG A 456 1.34 -11.96 -1.73
C ARG A 456 1.26 -10.53 -2.27
N GLY A 457 2.35 -9.77 -2.22
CA GLY A 457 2.51 -8.46 -2.87
C GLY A 457 1.69 -7.32 -2.27
N ILE A 458 1.73 -6.19 -2.97
CA ILE A 458 0.94 -4.99 -2.67
C ILE A 458 -0.29 -5.03 -3.57
N SER A 459 -1.47 -5.14 -2.97
CA SER A 459 -2.74 -5.42 -3.64
C SER A 459 -3.80 -4.43 -3.17
N VAL A 460 -4.05 -3.37 -3.92
CA VAL A 460 -4.85 -2.22 -3.44
C VAL A 460 -5.87 -1.71 -4.46
N THR A 461 -6.85 -0.95 -3.97
CA THR A 461 -7.82 -0.17 -4.76
C THR A 461 -8.01 1.17 -4.05
N GLY A 462 -8.07 2.29 -4.77
CA GLY A 462 -8.15 3.58 -4.08
C GLY A 462 -8.10 4.86 -4.91
N GLY A 463 -7.46 5.87 -4.31
CA GLY A 463 -7.18 7.18 -4.86
C GLY A 463 -6.34 8.03 -3.90
N GLY A 464 -6.16 9.30 -4.25
CA GLY A 464 -5.19 10.17 -3.57
C GLY A 464 -3.74 9.70 -3.77
N ASP A 465 -2.86 10.05 -2.84
CA ASP A 465 -1.41 9.85 -3.00
C ASP A 465 -0.96 8.43 -2.60
N LEU A 466 -0.43 7.65 -3.55
CA LEU A 466 0.25 6.38 -3.28
C LEU A 466 1.76 6.57 -3.33
N THR A 467 2.41 6.53 -2.17
CA THR A 467 3.87 6.65 -2.05
C THR A 467 4.46 5.32 -1.60
N ILE A 468 5.36 4.74 -2.40
CA ILE A 468 6.09 3.50 -2.10
C ILE A 468 7.59 3.77 -2.24
N GLU A 469 8.29 3.86 -1.11
CA GLU A 469 9.69 4.29 -1.07
C GLU A 469 10.58 3.32 -0.29
N ASN A 470 11.83 3.16 -0.75
CA ASN A 470 12.85 2.30 -0.11
C ASN A 470 12.30 0.91 0.27
N THR A 471 11.54 0.30 -0.66
CA THR A 471 10.73 -0.88 -0.38
C THR A 471 11.06 -2.02 -1.34
N GLU A 472 11.18 -3.22 -0.77
CA GLU A 472 11.47 -4.46 -1.51
C GLU A 472 10.23 -5.35 -1.58
N GLN A 473 9.90 -5.90 -2.75
CA GLN A 473 8.77 -6.80 -2.96
C GLN A 473 9.27 -8.15 -3.51
N THR A 474 8.94 -9.25 -2.85
CA THR A 474 9.23 -10.62 -3.35
C THR A 474 8.04 -11.17 -4.13
N GLY A 475 8.12 -11.23 -5.45
CA GLY A 475 6.99 -11.63 -6.31
C GLY A 475 7.14 -11.14 -7.74
N ASN A 476 6.14 -11.42 -8.57
CA ASN A 476 6.12 -11.04 -9.99
C ASN A 476 5.27 -9.76 -10.25
N ARG A 477 4.73 -9.11 -9.21
CA ARG A 477 3.97 -7.85 -9.33
C ARG A 477 4.29 -6.96 -8.15
N PHE A 478 4.91 -5.82 -8.40
CA PHE A 478 5.25 -4.86 -7.35
C PHE A 478 3.99 -4.20 -6.77
N LEU A 479 3.24 -3.49 -7.61
CA LEU A 479 1.94 -2.90 -7.32
C LEU A 479 0.86 -3.57 -8.18
N ASN A 480 -0.09 -4.25 -7.54
CA ASN A 480 -1.24 -4.87 -8.17
C ASN A 480 -2.52 -4.11 -7.81
N LEU A 481 -2.98 -3.24 -8.71
CA LEU A 481 -4.30 -2.63 -8.58
C LEU A 481 -5.37 -3.72 -8.81
N ARG A 482 -6.33 -3.82 -7.89
CA ARG A 482 -7.20 -5.01 -7.83
C ARG A 482 -8.17 -5.09 -9.01
N ARG A 483 -7.97 -6.09 -9.87
CA ARG A 483 -8.88 -6.45 -10.99
C ARG A 483 -10.34 -6.55 -10.58
N ASP A 484 -10.62 -7.15 -9.42
CA ASP A 484 -11.98 -7.36 -8.93
C ASP A 484 -12.70 -6.07 -8.47
N PHE A 485 -11.96 -4.94 -8.43
CA PHE A 485 -12.44 -3.59 -8.13
C PHE A 485 -11.87 -2.57 -9.12
N GLY A 486 -12.04 -2.84 -10.42
CA GLY A 486 -11.78 -1.89 -11.48
C GLY A 486 -10.30 -1.63 -11.79
N GLY A 487 -9.37 -2.27 -11.09
CA GLY A 487 -7.94 -1.94 -11.18
C GLY A 487 -7.65 -0.48 -10.80
N LYS A 488 -8.48 0.13 -9.92
CA LYS A 488 -8.50 1.58 -9.72
C LYS A 488 -7.44 2.09 -8.76
N TRP A 489 -6.71 3.12 -9.21
CA TRP A 489 -6.14 4.14 -8.32
C TRP A 489 -6.38 5.53 -8.89
N ASP A 490 -7.16 6.36 -8.18
CA ASP A 490 -7.60 7.68 -8.63
C ASP A 490 -6.87 8.80 -7.89
N GLY A 491 -5.62 8.99 -8.28
CA GLY A 491 -4.69 9.91 -7.67
C GLY A 491 -3.26 9.65 -8.14
N ASP A 492 -2.29 10.26 -7.50
CA ASP A 492 -0.90 10.21 -7.94
C ASP A 492 -0.16 8.99 -7.35
N ILE A 493 0.72 8.37 -8.16
CA ILE A 493 1.54 7.21 -7.75
C ILE A 493 3.02 7.58 -7.83
N SER A 494 3.73 7.42 -6.71
CA SER A 494 5.16 7.68 -6.55
C SER A 494 5.86 6.42 -6.05
N ILE A 495 6.73 5.81 -6.87
CA ILE A 495 7.54 4.64 -6.53
C ILE A 495 9.02 5.03 -6.64
N ARG A 496 9.77 5.06 -5.54
CA ARG A 496 11.18 5.50 -5.54
C ARG A 496 12.12 4.58 -4.76
N ASN A 497 13.29 4.32 -5.33
CA ASN A 497 14.35 3.51 -4.68
C ASN A 497 13.83 2.10 -4.29
N CYS A 498 13.11 1.46 -5.20
CA CYS A 498 12.35 0.23 -4.93
C CYS A 498 12.88 -0.96 -5.73
N LYS A 499 12.67 -2.17 -5.20
CA LYS A 499 13.16 -3.42 -5.81
C LYS A 499 12.07 -4.48 -5.90
N LEU A 500 11.93 -5.10 -7.07
CA LEU A 500 11.09 -6.29 -7.27
C LEU A 500 11.98 -7.53 -7.41
N MET A 501 11.65 -8.61 -6.71
CA MET A 501 12.36 -9.90 -6.75
C MET A 501 11.44 -11.00 -7.29
N PRO A 502 11.40 -11.25 -8.62
CA PRO A 502 10.62 -12.32 -9.22
C PRO A 502 11.04 -13.72 -8.73
N VAL A 503 10.04 -14.60 -8.57
CA VAL A 503 10.21 -15.94 -7.96
C VAL A 503 9.69 -17.08 -8.84
N SER A 504 9.35 -16.79 -10.10
CA SER A 504 8.85 -17.75 -11.06
C SER A 504 8.90 -17.18 -12.48
N ASN A 505 8.98 -18.07 -13.48
CA ASN A 505 8.89 -17.70 -14.89
C ASN A 505 7.43 -17.39 -15.30
N GLY A 506 6.93 -16.24 -14.87
CA GLY A 506 5.65 -15.67 -15.31
C GLY A 506 5.74 -14.15 -15.44
N SER A 507 4.79 -13.51 -16.14
CA SER A 507 4.78 -12.05 -16.39
C SER A 507 5.15 -11.22 -15.16
N VAL A 508 6.18 -10.39 -15.30
CA VAL A 508 6.72 -9.53 -14.23
C VAL A 508 6.30 -8.07 -14.48
N ASN A 509 5.78 -7.37 -13.46
CA ASN A 509 5.18 -6.04 -13.64
C ASN A 509 5.51 -5.09 -12.48
N VAL A 510 5.81 -3.82 -12.75
CA VAL A 510 5.81 -2.79 -11.68
C VAL A 510 4.38 -2.41 -11.33
N ILE A 511 3.61 -1.92 -12.30
CA ILE A 511 2.18 -1.56 -12.11
C ILE A 511 1.32 -2.49 -12.95
N TYR A 512 0.46 -3.25 -12.28
CA TYR A 512 -0.54 -4.12 -12.89
C TYR A 512 -1.94 -3.54 -12.64
N SER A 513 -2.63 -3.14 -13.71
CA SER A 513 -3.92 -2.45 -13.68
C SER A 513 -4.85 -3.01 -14.77
N HIS A 514 -5.37 -4.20 -14.54
CA HIS A 514 -6.13 -4.94 -15.55
C HIS A 514 -7.54 -5.29 -15.04
N PRO A 515 -8.50 -4.33 -15.07
CA PRO A 515 -9.90 -4.60 -14.78
C PRO A 515 -10.52 -5.69 -15.67
N ASP A 516 -11.64 -6.23 -15.19
CA ASP A 516 -12.66 -6.86 -16.05
C ASP A 516 -13.57 -5.80 -16.68
N ALA A 517 -14.08 -6.07 -17.88
CA ALA A 517 -15.07 -5.22 -18.54
C ALA A 517 -16.46 -5.41 -17.90
N ALA A 518 -16.67 -4.69 -16.80
CA ALA A 518 -17.86 -4.70 -15.97
C ALA A 518 -18.23 -3.26 -15.56
N ASP A 519 -19.45 -3.07 -15.07
CA ASP A 519 -19.82 -1.90 -14.30
C ASP A 519 -19.37 -2.09 -12.85
N TYR A 520 -18.74 -1.07 -12.28
CA TYR A 520 -18.24 -1.04 -10.91
C TYR A 520 -19.02 -0.06 -10.01
N GLY A 521 -19.91 0.76 -10.57
CA GLY A 521 -20.59 1.88 -9.89
C GLY A 521 -19.72 3.12 -9.69
N TYR A 522 -18.55 3.20 -10.33
CA TYR A 522 -17.63 4.34 -10.23
C TYR A 522 -16.62 4.42 -11.40
N PRO A 523 -16.04 5.60 -11.68
CA PRO A 523 -14.97 5.75 -12.68
C PRO A 523 -13.73 4.94 -12.33
N ILE A 524 -13.17 4.22 -13.30
CA ILE A 524 -11.96 3.38 -13.11
C ILE A 524 -10.80 3.86 -13.98
N GLY A 525 -9.57 3.52 -13.59
CA GLY A 525 -8.34 4.00 -14.23
C GLY A 525 -7.13 3.78 -13.33
N CYS A 526 -5.93 3.86 -13.90
CA CYS A 526 -4.71 3.38 -13.23
C CYS A 526 -4.01 4.40 -12.33
N ALA A 527 -4.06 5.70 -12.66
CA ALA A 527 -3.53 6.83 -11.88
C ALA A 527 -3.94 8.17 -12.53
N ARG A 528 -3.71 9.28 -11.82
CA ARG A 528 -3.74 10.66 -12.35
C ARG A 528 -2.35 11.14 -12.75
N SER A 529 -1.30 10.74 -12.04
CA SER A 529 0.07 10.78 -12.51
C SER A 529 0.89 9.61 -11.95
N VAL A 530 1.97 9.25 -12.63
CA VAL A 530 2.87 8.18 -12.18
C VAL A 530 4.32 8.63 -12.25
N THR A 531 5.06 8.40 -11.18
CA THR A 531 6.52 8.54 -11.12
C THR A 531 7.13 7.22 -10.63
N VAL A 532 8.05 6.65 -11.40
CA VAL A 532 8.87 5.50 -11.01
C VAL A 532 10.33 5.89 -11.19
N GLU A 533 11.11 5.96 -10.11
CA GLU A 533 12.51 6.38 -10.14
C GLU A 533 13.42 5.45 -9.33
N ASN A 534 14.58 5.10 -9.90
CA ASN A 534 15.57 4.21 -9.28
C ASN A 534 14.94 2.85 -8.91
N PHE A 535 14.49 2.11 -9.92
CA PHE A 535 13.80 0.83 -9.75
C PHE A 535 14.66 -0.34 -10.24
N GLN A 536 14.80 -1.39 -9.42
CA GLN A 536 15.58 -2.57 -9.78
C GLN A 536 14.72 -3.83 -9.83
N PHE A 537 14.88 -4.62 -10.89
CA PHE A 537 14.41 -6.00 -10.94
C PHE A 537 15.56 -6.95 -10.60
N ASP A 538 15.37 -7.79 -9.59
CA ASP A 538 16.38 -8.73 -9.12
C ASP A 538 15.94 -10.18 -9.33
N PHE A 539 16.49 -10.81 -10.37
CA PHE A 539 16.15 -12.18 -10.75
C PHE A 539 16.93 -13.27 -9.97
N THR A 540 17.53 -12.97 -8.80
CA THR A 540 18.24 -13.98 -7.97
C THR A 540 17.43 -15.26 -7.76
N ALA A 541 16.11 -15.16 -7.55
CA ALA A 541 15.22 -16.28 -7.27
C ALA A 541 14.58 -16.90 -8.53
N ALA A 542 14.88 -16.39 -9.72
CA ALA A 542 14.37 -16.88 -11.00
C ALA A 542 15.31 -16.53 -12.19
N PRO A 543 16.61 -16.90 -12.15
CA PRO A 543 17.60 -16.44 -13.13
C PRO A 543 17.27 -16.92 -14.56
N ASP A 544 16.72 -18.12 -14.70
CA ASP A 544 16.33 -18.71 -16.00
C ASP A 544 14.96 -18.22 -16.51
N SER A 545 14.37 -17.19 -15.88
CA SER A 545 13.08 -16.64 -16.29
C SER A 545 13.21 -15.92 -17.63
N ASN A 546 12.55 -16.43 -18.68
CA ASN A 546 12.44 -15.76 -19.98
C ASN A 546 11.16 -14.92 -20.14
N SER A 547 10.32 -14.85 -19.11
CA SER A 547 9.08 -14.07 -19.14
C SER A 547 9.32 -12.58 -19.41
N PRO A 548 8.47 -11.91 -20.21
CA PRO A 548 8.51 -10.46 -20.37
C PRO A 548 8.37 -9.73 -19.04
N VAL A 549 9.10 -8.62 -18.93
CA VAL A 549 9.02 -7.67 -17.81
C VAL A 549 8.38 -6.39 -18.32
N TRP A 550 7.39 -5.86 -17.60
CA TRP A 550 6.69 -4.64 -17.96
C TRP A 550 6.79 -3.59 -16.85
N MET A 551 6.99 -2.32 -17.22
CA MET A 551 6.73 -1.22 -16.30
C MET A 551 5.23 -1.13 -16.00
N PHE A 552 4.39 -1.23 -17.04
CA PHE A 552 2.94 -1.17 -16.94
C PHE A 552 2.27 -2.29 -17.73
N GLN A 553 1.38 -3.04 -17.06
CA GLN A 553 0.41 -3.91 -17.73
C GLN A 553 -1.00 -3.41 -17.43
N ILE A 554 -1.59 -2.74 -18.43
CA ILE A 554 -2.97 -2.22 -18.40
C ILE A 554 -3.93 -3.08 -19.21
N ALA A 555 -5.24 -2.83 -19.08
CA ALA A 555 -6.26 -3.48 -19.89
C ALA A 555 -6.12 -3.15 -21.39
N LYS A 556 -6.60 -4.06 -22.25
CA LYS A 556 -6.66 -3.86 -23.72
C LYS A 556 -7.81 -2.96 -24.19
N PHE A 557 -8.64 -2.50 -23.26
CA PHE A 557 -9.78 -1.63 -23.49
C PHE A 557 -9.70 -0.43 -22.54
N SER A 558 -10.27 0.69 -22.96
CA SER A 558 -10.32 1.96 -22.22
C SER A 558 -11.76 2.45 -21.98
N GLN A 559 -12.75 1.59 -22.27
CA GLN A 559 -14.17 1.86 -22.07
C GLN A 559 -14.88 0.58 -21.60
N ASN A 560 -15.77 0.72 -20.62
CA ASN A 560 -16.58 -0.35 -20.04
C ASN A 560 -17.88 -0.59 -20.84
N LYS A 561 -18.65 -1.61 -20.44
CA LYS A 561 -19.90 -2.01 -21.13
C LYS A 561 -21.05 -1.01 -21.02
N ASP A 562 -21.01 -0.14 -20.03
CA ASP A 562 -21.90 1.01 -19.79
C ASP A 562 -21.46 2.26 -20.57
N ASN A 563 -20.45 2.14 -21.44
CA ASN A 563 -19.74 3.22 -22.13
C ASN A 563 -18.91 4.15 -21.23
N SER A 564 -18.74 3.86 -19.92
CA SER A 564 -17.87 4.67 -19.06
C SER A 564 -16.41 4.55 -19.49
N ARG A 565 -15.76 5.70 -19.67
CA ARG A 565 -14.38 5.82 -20.14
C ARG A 565 -13.41 5.72 -18.96
N HIS A 566 -12.31 5.01 -19.16
CA HIS A 566 -11.26 4.88 -18.15
C HIS A 566 -10.50 6.18 -18.03
N PHE A 567 -10.20 6.63 -16.81
CA PHE A 567 -9.28 7.75 -16.65
C PHE A 567 -7.83 7.30 -16.84
N PHE A 568 -6.99 8.23 -17.31
CA PHE A 568 -5.60 7.97 -17.65
C PHE A 568 -4.68 9.05 -17.06
N PRO A 569 -3.41 8.73 -16.75
CA PRO A 569 -2.48 9.72 -16.21
C PRO A 569 -2.23 10.91 -17.15
N ARG A 570 -2.25 12.13 -16.62
CA ARG A 570 -1.76 13.35 -17.31
C ARG A 570 -0.23 13.41 -17.38
N ARG A 571 0.47 12.62 -16.54
CA ARG A 571 1.92 12.49 -16.55
C ARG A 571 2.38 11.07 -16.19
N ILE A 572 3.32 10.52 -16.94
CA ILE A 572 4.05 9.29 -16.64
C ILE A 572 5.55 9.59 -16.72
N THR A 573 6.29 9.30 -15.65
CA THR A 573 7.73 9.47 -15.59
C THR A 573 8.37 8.18 -15.11
N VAL A 574 9.28 7.60 -15.89
CA VAL A 574 10.06 6.42 -15.55
C VAL A 574 11.53 6.73 -15.74
N ARG A 575 12.33 6.67 -14.66
CA ARG A 575 13.78 6.92 -14.70
C ARG A 575 14.59 5.84 -14.01
N ASN A 576 15.77 5.57 -14.55
CA ASN A 576 16.82 4.77 -13.91
C ASN A 576 16.28 3.38 -13.52
N VAL A 577 15.95 2.57 -14.54
CA VAL A 577 15.42 1.22 -14.36
C VAL A 577 16.44 0.20 -14.85
N ASP A 578 16.83 -0.72 -13.97
CA ASP A 578 17.82 -1.75 -14.25
C ASP A 578 17.32 -3.16 -13.87
N VAL A 579 17.90 -4.17 -14.52
CA VAL A 579 17.64 -5.59 -14.29
C VAL A 579 18.96 -6.27 -13.93
N VAL A 580 19.00 -6.97 -12.80
CA VAL A 580 20.19 -7.70 -12.35
C VAL A 580 19.94 -9.20 -12.34
N ARG A 581 21.01 -9.97 -12.62
CA ARG A 581 21.05 -11.44 -12.66
C ARG A 581 20.16 -12.09 -13.72
N ARG A 582 19.92 -11.35 -14.81
CA ARG A 582 19.36 -11.77 -16.10
C ARG A 582 19.88 -10.82 -17.18
N ASP A 583 19.99 -11.28 -18.42
CA ASP A 583 20.48 -10.45 -19.54
C ASP A 583 19.39 -9.55 -20.14
N GLU A 584 18.17 -10.07 -20.32
CA GLU A 584 17.04 -9.28 -20.80
C GLU A 584 16.62 -8.18 -19.82
N GLY A 585 16.32 -7.00 -20.38
CA GLY A 585 15.74 -5.86 -19.67
C GLY A 585 14.21 -5.87 -19.60
N VAL A 586 13.60 -4.70 -19.85
CA VAL A 586 12.16 -4.45 -19.66
C VAL A 586 11.45 -3.86 -20.88
N ARG A 587 10.14 -4.05 -20.93
CA ARG A 587 9.18 -3.32 -21.78
C ARG A 587 8.46 -2.24 -20.97
N LEU A 588 7.92 -1.24 -21.65
CA LEU A 588 7.36 -0.05 -21.03
C LEU A 588 5.84 -0.23 -20.82
N ILE A 589 5.05 -0.08 -21.89
CA ILE A 589 3.58 -0.09 -21.84
C ILE A 589 2.98 -0.39 -23.21
N ARG A 590 1.76 -0.97 -23.25
CA ARG A 590 0.92 -1.05 -24.46
C ARG A 590 -0.42 -0.37 -24.20
N ILE A 591 -0.75 0.66 -24.98
CA ILE A 591 -1.95 1.50 -24.87
C ILE A 591 -2.79 1.31 -26.14
N PHE A 592 -3.80 0.44 -26.06
CA PHE A 592 -4.47 -0.09 -27.25
C PHE A 592 -5.49 0.86 -27.89
N ALA A 593 -6.22 1.63 -27.07
CA ALA A 593 -7.37 2.44 -27.52
C ALA A 593 -7.32 3.88 -26.98
N PRO A 594 -6.35 4.71 -27.43
CA PRO A 594 -6.12 6.06 -26.91
C PRO A 594 -7.34 6.98 -27.04
N GLY A 595 -8.10 6.86 -28.13
CA GLY A 595 -9.27 7.70 -28.41
C GLY A 595 -10.41 7.62 -27.38
N ASN A 596 -10.41 6.59 -26.52
CA ASN A 596 -11.50 6.31 -25.57
C ASN A 596 -11.14 6.56 -24.10
N TYR A 597 -9.90 6.91 -23.73
CA TYR A 597 -9.60 7.33 -22.34
C TYR A 597 -10.25 8.69 -22.01
N ARG A 598 -10.40 9.04 -20.73
CA ARG A 598 -10.89 10.34 -20.25
C ARG A 598 -9.88 11.00 -19.31
N LEU A 599 -9.18 12.03 -19.77
CA LEU A 599 -8.30 12.83 -18.94
C LEU A 599 -9.07 13.94 -18.20
N ASP A 600 -8.40 14.56 -17.21
CA ASP A 600 -8.88 15.70 -16.44
C ASP A 600 -8.69 17.05 -17.16
N ARG A 601 -7.97 17.04 -18.29
CA ARG A 601 -7.61 18.21 -19.10
C ARG A 601 -7.88 17.98 -20.59
N GLU A 602 -8.39 19.02 -21.25
CA GLU A 602 -8.53 19.12 -22.71
C GLU A 602 -7.17 19.23 -23.41
N ARG A 603 -7.09 18.74 -24.65
CA ARG A 603 -6.00 19.07 -25.59
C ARG A 603 -5.85 20.58 -25.77
N ASP A 604 -4.63 21.09 -25.64
CA ASP A 604 -4.33 22.52 -25.77
C ASP A 604 -4.30 22.93 -27.25
N HIS A 605 -5.43 23.39 -27.78
CA HIS A 605 -5.58 23.87 -29.15
C HIS A 605 -4.88 25.21 -29.44
N ALA A 606 -4.34 25.91 -28.43
CA ALA A 606 -3.89 27.31 -28.56
C ALA A 606 -2.36 27.46 -28.68
N ARG A 607 -1.58 26.40 -28.45
CA ARG A 607 -0.13 26.39 -28.70
C ARG A 607 0.16 26.04 -30.16
N PRO A 608 1.25 26.57 -30.76
CA PRO A 608 1.78 26.03 -32.02
C PRO A 608 2.21 24.56 -31.90
N ASP A 609 2.66 24.15 -30.70
CA ASP A 609 3.00 22.77 -30.32
C ASP A 609 1.71 21.99 -29.94
N ALA A 610 0.70 22.02 -30.82
CA ALA A 610 -0.71 21.92 -30.43
C ALA A 610 -1.19 20.53 -29.98
N GLY A 611 -1.86 20.49 -28.82
CA GLY A 611 -2.91 19.50 -28.57
C GLY A 611 -2.62 18.33 -27.61
N PHE A 612 -1.51 18.30 -26.89
CA PHE A 612 -1.23 17.19 -25.97
C PHE A 612 -1.68 17.46 -24.53
N ASN A 613 -2.37 16.48 -23.93
CA ASN A 613 -2.88 16.50 -22.56
C ASN A 613 -2.22 15.46 -21.63
N CYS A 614 -1.30 14.65 -22.16
CA CYS A 614 -0.50 13.69 -21.40
C CYS A 614 1.02 13.86 -21.69
N GLU A 615 1.85 13.89 -20.64
CA GLU A 615 3.31 13.89 -20.76
C GLU A 615 3.88 12.50 -20.39
N MET A 616 4.66 11.87 -21.26
CA MET A 616 5.36 10.62 -20.96
C MET A 616 6.87 10.78 -21.09
N LEU A 617 7.63 10.37 -20.08
CA LEU A 617 9.09 10.33 -20.11
C LEU A 617 9.61 8.95 -19.67
N PHE A 618 10.48 8.38 -20.51
CA PHE A 618 11.19 7.13 -20.29
C PHE A 618 12.70 7.37 -20.45
N GLU A 619 13.45 7.30 -19.36
CA GLU A 619 14.85 7.77 -19.29
C GLU A 619 15.75 6.76 -18.57
N ASN A 620 16.92 6.45 -19.15
CA ASN A 620 17.91 5.53 -18.57
C ASN A 620 17.31 4.16 -18.18
N ILE A 621 16.66 3.50 -19.14
CA ILE A 621 15.99 2.20 -18.94
C ILE A 621 16.76 1.09 -19.66
N ARG A 622 17.09 0.02 -18.94
CA ARG A 622 17.58 -1.23 -19.55
C ARG A 622 16.40 -1.95 -20.22
N LEU A 623 16.28 -1.76 -21.53
CA LEU A 623 15.28 -2.43 -22.37
C LEU A 623 15.67 -3.90 -22.67
N GLU A 624 14.71 -4.72 -23.09
CA GLU A 624 14.95 -6.12 -23.49
C GLU A 624 15.40 -6.23 -24.96
N SER A 625 16.00 -7.36 -25.33
CA SER A 625 16.30 -7.64 -26.73
C SER A 625 15.04 -8.18 -27.41
N ILE A 626 14.45 -7.37 -28.29
CA ILE A 626 13.24 -7.74 -29.02
C ILE A 626 13.60 -8.47 -30.31
N GLU A 627 12.96 -9.62 -30.56
CA GLU A 627 13.13 -10.38 -31.80
C GLU A 627 12.81 -9.52 -33.05
N PRO A 628 13.57 -9.67 -34.15
CA PRO A 628 13.32 -8.97 -35.40
C PRO A 628 11.90 -9.21 -35.94
N ALA A 629 11.24 -8.14 -36.37
CA ALA A 629 9.90 -8.18 -36.96
C ALA A 629 9.73 -7.01 -37.96
N ALA A 630 8.69 -7.07 -38.80
CA ALA A 630 8.31 -5.96 -39.67
C ALA A 630 7.91 -4.70 -38.85
N PRO A 631 8.10 -3.46 -39.36
CA PRO A 631 7.84 -2.23 -38.59
C PRO A 631 6.41 -2.15 -38.06
N ASP A 632 5.45 -2.59 -38.86
CA ASP A 632 4.01 -2.64 -38.59
C ASP A 632 3.59 -3.77 -37.61
N THR A 633 4.54 -4.50 -37.03
CA THR A 633 4.24 -5.49 -35.98
C THR A 633 4.00 -4.80 -34.63
N ALA A 634 2.73 -4.73 -34.21
CA ALA A 634 2.28 -4.19 -32.91
C ALA A 634 2.70 -5.06 -31.72
N GLU A 635 2.87 -6.36 -31.94
CA GLU A 635 3.45 -7.31 -30.99
C GLU A 635 4.95 -7.08 -30.85
N HIS A 636 5.55 -7.58 -29.76
CA HIS A 636 6.99 -7.51 -29.55
C HIS A 636 7.54 -6.08 -29.71
N VAL A 637 7.00 -5.13 -28.92
CA VAL A 637 7.49 -3.75 -28.80
C VAL A 637 7.73 -3.38 -27.35
N HIS A 638 8.61 -2.39 -27.14
CA HIS A 638 8.84 -1.76 -25.85
C HIS A 638 7.69 -0.81 -25.49
N PHE A 639 7.17 -0.07 -26.48
CA PHE A 639 6.07 0.87 -26.33
C PHE A 639 5.07 0.73 -27.48
N GLN A 640 3.77 0.68 -27.14
CA GLN A 640 2.68 0.75 -28.12
C GLN A 640 1.68 1.86 -27.73
N LEU A 641 1.29 2.68 -28.70
CA LEU A 641 0.12 3.54 -28.67
C LEU A 641 -0.78 3.22 -29.87
N GLY A 642 -2.10 3.19 -29.67
CA GLY A 642 -3.05 2.85 -30.73
C GLY A 642 -3.05 1.37 -31.12
N SER A 643 -3.74 1.05 -32.20
CA SER A 643 -3.84 -0.31 -32.77
C SER A 643 -3.56 -0.30 -34.27
N SER A 644 -3.58 -1.48 -34.90
CA SER A 644 -3.52 -1.64 -36.37
C SER A 644 -4.80 -1.24 -37.10
N THR A 645 -5.87 -0.93 -36.36
CA THR A 645 -7.15 -0.48 -36.90
C THR A 645 -7.36 0.99 -36.55
N GLN A 646 -7.81 1.77 -37.54
CA GLN A 646 -8.17 3.18 -37.33
C GLN A 646 -9.20 3.32 -36.20
N GLN A 647 -9.00 4.32 -35.33
CA GLN A 647 -9.87 4.58 -34.19
C GLN A 647 -10.26 6.06 -34.15
N ASP A 648 -11.56 6.31 -33.99
CA ASP A 648 -12.07 7.65 -33.68
C ASP A 648 -11.65 8.08 -32.27
N TYR A 649 -11.36 9.37 -32.13
CA TYR A 649 -11.13 10.01 -30.84
C TYR A 649 -12.44 10.61 -30.33
N ALA A 650 -12.84 10.27 -29.10
CA ALA A 650 -14.18 10.57 -28.59
C ALA A 650 -14.44 12.08 -28.39
N ASP A 651 -13.45 12.82 -27.89
CA ASP A 651 -13.51 14.27 -27.62
C ASP A 651 -12.10 14.82 -27.34
N GLU A 652 -12.01 16.12 -27.05
CA GLU A 652 -10.81 16.82 -26.60
C GLU A 652 -10.19 16.30 -25.27
N PHE A 653 -10.88 15.42 -24.53
CA PHE A 653 -10.39 14.78 -23.30
C PHE A 653 -9.89 13.34 -23.53
N ALA A 654 -9.85 12.86 -24.77
CA ALA A 654 -9.17 11.62 -25.16
C ALA A 654 -7.64 11.70 -24.94
N LEU A 655 -6.92 10.58 -25.07
CA LEU A 655 -5.48 10.55 -24.80
C LEU A 655 -4.67 11.07 -25.99
N TYR A 656 -4.17 12.30 -25.86
CA TYR A 656 -3.20 12.93 -26.76
C TYR A 656 -1.87 13.09 -26.00
N PRO A 657 -0.85 12.22 -26.21
CA PRO A 657 0.39 12.26 -25.47
C PRO A 657 1.57 12.89 -26.23
N THR A 658 2.39 13.66 -25.51
CA THR A 658 3.80 13.91 -25.86
C THR A 658 4.67 12.86 -25.20
N ILE A 659 5.46 12.13 -25.98
CA ILE A 659 6.25 10.97 -25.53
C ILE A 659 7.73 11.26 -25.71
N ARG A 660 8.53 11.06 -24.65
CA ARG A 660 9.97 11.30 -24.64
C ARG A 660 10.73 10.05 -24.22
N PHE A 661 11.67 9.61 -25.06
CA PHE A 661 12.62 8.54 -24.75
C PHE A 661 14.04 9.13 -24.69
N VAL A 662 14.76 8.90 -23.60
CA VAL A 662 16.10 9.46 -23.37
C VAL A 662 17.08 8.36 -22.97
N ASN A 663 18.19 8.22 -23.72
CA ASN A 663 19.23 7.22 -23.48
C ASN A 663 18.67 5.77 -23.39
N CYS A 664 17.68 5.45 -24.22
CA CYS A 664 17.13 4.11 -24.38
C CYS A 664 17.81 3.39 -25.56
N ARG A 665 18.30 2.17 -25.35
CA ARG A 665 18.97 1.37 -26.38
C ARG A 665 18.06 0.25 -26.87
N GLN A 666 18.21 -0.13 -28.14
CA GLN A 666 17.40 -1.17 -28.79
C GLN A 666 15.89 -0.91 -28.72
N LEU A 667 15.52 0.36 -28.85
CA LEU A 667 14.15 0.82 -28.69
C LEU A 667 13.28 0.34 -29.87
N CYS A 668 12.11 -0.19 -29.54
CA CYS A 668 11.10 -0.69 -30.48
C CYS A 668 9.76 -0.04 -30.14
N VAL A 669 9.28 0.85 -31.01
CA VAL A 669 8.10 1.69 -30.77
C VAL A 669 7.09 1.52 -31.89
N PHE A 670 5.82 1.50 -31.52
CA PHE A 670 4.68 1.47 -32.43
C PHE A 670 3.68 2.54 -32.02
N LEU A 671 3.55 3.59 -32.84
CA LEU A 671 2.55 4.64 -32.73
C LEU A 671 1.56 4.40 -33.87
N GLY A 672 0.56 3.57 -33.60
CA GLY A 672 -0.39 3.12 -34.61
C GLY A 672 -1.43 4.16 -34.96
N ALA A 673 -2.68 3.73 -35.20
CA ALA A 673 -3.81 4.65 -35.35
C ALA A 673 -4.00 5.46 -34.06
N SER A 674 -3.40 6.65 -34.03
CA SER A 674 -3.22 7.48 -32.85
C SER A 674 -2.75 8.89 -33.26
N SER A 675 -2.90 9.85 -32.35
CA SER A 675 -2.27 11.17 -32.43
C SER A 675 -1.28 11.31 -31.28
N ALA A 676 -0.03 11.66 -31.56
CA ALA A 676 1.04 11.78 -30.57
C ALA A 676 2.26 12.54 -31.10
N ASP A 677 2.92 13.29 -30.21
CA ASP A 677 4.28 13.77 -30.43
C ASP A 677 5.28 12.76 -29.86
N ALA A 678 6.36 12.47 -30.59
CA ALA A 678 7.43 11.59 -30.10
C ALA A 678 8.82 12.21 -30.27
N THR A 679 9.53 12.38 -29.15
CA THR A 679 10.94 12.81 -29.12
C THR A 679 11.84 11.68 -28.61
N LEU A 680 12.88 11.36 -29.35
CA LEU A 680 13.93 10.42 -28.97
C LEU A 680 15.25 11.18 -28.88
N GLN A 681 15.97 11.00 -27.77
CA GLN A 681 17.22 11.69 -27.50
C GLN A 681 18.29 10.70 -27.01
N ASP A 682 19.46 10.70 -27.66
CA ASP A 682 20.59 9.82 -27.30
C ASP A 682 20.24 8.31 -27.35
N CYS A 683 19.22 7.94 -28.13
CA CYS A 683 18.69 6.58 -28.21
C CYS A 683 19.36 5.73 -29.30
N THR A 684 19.22 4.40 -29.21
CA THR A 684 19.40 3.48 -30.35
C THR A 684 18.05 2.87 -30.71
N VAL A 685 17.66 2.99 -31.98
CA VAL A 685 16.33 2.67 -32.51
C VAL A 685 16.43 1.44 -33.42
N ASP A 686 15.88 0.33 -32.95
CA ASP A 686 15.87 -0.94 -33.68
C ASP A 686 14.61 -1.06 -34.54
N ARG A 687 13.46 -0.59 -34.03
CA ARG A 687 12.19 -0.55 -34.79
C ARG A 687 11.35 0.67 -34.44
N PHE A 688 10.78 1.32 -35.46
CA PHE A 688 9.84 2.44 -35.27
C PHE A 688 8.79 2.43 -36.38
N ALA A 689 7.52 2.47 -35.98
CA ALA A 689 6.40 2.73 -36.87
C ALA A 689 5.56 3.89 -36.32
N ALA A 690 5.37 4.90 -37.16
CA ALA A 690 4.48 6.03 -37.00
C ALA A 690 3.36 5.92 -38.03
N GLY A 691 2.11 5.97 -37.56
CA GLY A 691 0.93 5.76 -38.39
C GLY A 691 0.71 4.29 -38.77
N MET A 692 -0.32 4.07 -39.58
CA MET A 692 -0.57 2.81 -40.28
C MET A 692 -0.24 3.02 -41.74
N ASP A 693 -1.28 3.19 -42.55
CA ASP A 693 -1.21 3.50 -43.98
C ASP A 693 -1.28 5.02 -44.22
N ASP A 694 -1.83 5.76 -43.25
CA ASP A 694 -1.81 7.23 -43.16
C ASP A 694 -0.67 7.73 -42.24
N GLU A 695 -0.34 9.02 -42.34
CA GLU A 695 0.67 9.70 -41.52
C GLU A 695 0.25 9.82 -40.04
N LEU A 696 1.22 9.82 -39.12
CA LEU A 696 0.97 10.11 -37.72
C LEU A 696 0.46 11.55 -37.54
N CYS A 697 -0.63 11.73 -36.80
CA CYS A 697 -1.11 13.05 -36.40
C CYS A 697 -0.27 13.57 -35.22
N GLY A 698 0.67 14.47 -35.50
CA GLY A 698 1.69 14.98 -34.58
C GLY A 698 3.07 15.08 -35.24
N ALA A 699 4.11 15.29 -34.42
CA ALA A 699 5.50 15.45 -34.86
C ALA A 699 6.44 14.33 -34.36
N LEU A 700 7.50 14.06 -35.13
CA LEU A 700 8.59 13.15 -34.74
C LEU A 700 9.92 13.90 -34.65
N THR A 701 10.64 13.76 -33.53
CA THR A 701 11.96 14.36 -33.32
C THR A 701 12.98 13.33 -32.86
N PHE A 702 14.11 13.23 -33.56
CA PHE A 702 15.23 12.34 -33.26
C PHE A 702 16.51 13.16 -33.12
N ALA A 703 17.08 13.20 -31.92
CA ALA A 703 18.29 13.95 -31.61
C ALA A 703 19.40 13.00 -31.12
N ARG A 704 20.58 13.05 -31.77
CA ARG A 704 21.76 12.21 -31.46
C ARG A 704 21.46 10.71 -31.41
N CYS A 705 20.50 10.27 -32.22
CA CYS A 705 20.02 8.89 -32.24
C CYS A 705 20.81 8.01 -33.22
N ARG A 706 20.87 6.71 -32.94
CA ARG A 706 21.43 5.68 -33.82
C ARG A 706 20.31 4.80 -34.34
N PHE A 707 20.08 4.79 -35.64
CA PHE A 707 19.16 3.86 -36.29
C PHE A 707 19.94 2.60 -36.65
N ALA A 708 19.61 1.48 -36.01
CA ALA A 708 20.36 0.23 -36.11
C ALA A 708 19.40 -0.97 -36.26
N PRO A 709 18.69 -1.07 -37.41
CA PRO A 709 17.52 -1.92 -37.52
C PRO A 709 17.86 -3.41 -37.54
N GLN A 710 17.03 -4.19 -36.86
CA GLN A 710 17.05 -5.66 -36.92
C GLN A 710 15.77 -6.14 -37.61
N ILE A 711 15.90 -6.78 -38.77
CA ILE A 711 14.75 -7.14 -39.64
C ILE A 711 14.64 -8.65 -39.90
N SER A 712 13.41 -9.11 -40.06
CA SER A 712 13.03 -10.49 -40.38
C SER A 712 12.57 -10.68 -41.83
N GLU A 713 12.16 -9.61 -42.50
CA GLU A 713 11.64 -9.59 -43.87
C GLU A 713 12.42 -8.57 -44.69
N GLU A 714 12.89 -8.95 -45.88
CA GLU A 714 13.79 -8.14 -46.73
C GLU A 714 13.06 -7.42 -47.88
N ASN A 715 11.72 -7.43 -47.88
CA ASN A 715 10.88 -6.86 -48.95
C ASN A 715 9.87 -5.82 -48.43
N LYS A 716 10.09 -5.28 -47.22
CA LYS A 716 9.24 -4.26 -46.59
C LYS A 716 10.10 -3.04 -46.22
N PRO A 717 9.49 -1.85 -46.09
CA PRO A 717 10.15 -0.71 -45.43
C PRO A 717 10.66 -1.12 -44.05
N ILE A 718 11.80 -0.58 -43.63
CA ILE A 718 12.43 -0.90 -42.34
C ILE A 718 11.85 -0.06 -41.21
N TYR A 719 11.45 1.18 -41.51
CA TYR A 719 10.83 2.12 -40.59
C TYR A 719 9.59 2.75 -41.25
N ARG A 720 8.62 3.21 -40.47
CA ARG A 720 7.58 4.15 -40.92
C ARG A 720 7.69 5.42 -40.09
N LEU A 721 7.99 6.56 -40.72
CA LEU A 721 8.33 7.83 -40.04
C LEU A 721 7.63 9.05 -40.68
N ASN A 722 6.51 8.83 -41.38
CA ASN A 722 5.69 9.93 -41.89
C ASN A 722 4.79 10.46 -40.76
N ALA A 723 4.72 11.77 -40.64
CA ALA A 723 3.96 12.48 -39.62
C ALA A 723 3.54 13.84 -40.16
N ILE A 724 2.31 14.28 -39.87
CA ILE A 724 1.67 15.46 -40.47
C ILE A 724 2.47 16.74 -40.18
N ASP A 725 2.97 16.87 -38.95
CA ASP A 725 3.77 18.04 -38.53
C ASP A 725 5.27 17.83 -38.81
N GLY A 726 5.64 16.73 -39.46
CA GLY A 726 6.98 16.44 -39.94
C GLY A 726 7.81 15.51 -39.05
N ALA A 727 8.94 15.08 -39.61
CA ALA A 727 9.97 14.31 -38.92
C ALA A 727 11.31 15.04 -38.97
N HIS A 728 12.00 15.12 -37.84
CA HIS A 728 13.23 15.89 -37.66
C HIS A 728 14.36 15.01 -37.14
N PHE A 729 15.51 15.04 -37.82
CA PHE A 729 16.70 14.28 -37.46
C PHE A 729 17.88 15.25 -37.26
N SER A 730 18.41 15.33 -36.04
CA SER A 730 19.64 16.08 -35.73
C SER A 730 20.71 15.13 -35.20
N ASP A 731 21.91 15.22 -35.75
CA ASP A 731 23.11 14.49 -35.30
C ASP A 731 22.92 12.96 -35.29
N CYS A 732 22.07 12.46 -36.19
CA CYS A 732 21.68 11.05 -36.22
C CYS A 732 22.62 10.20 -37.08
N VAL A 733 22.75 8.92 -36.74
CA VAL A 733 23.59 7.94 -37.46
C VAL A 733 22.74 6.79 -37.97
N PHE A 734 22.72 6.56 -39.29
CA PHE A 734 22.03 5.44 -39.93
C PHE A 734 22.99 4.28 -40.20
N HIS A 735 22.85 3.17 -39.46
CA HIS A 735 23.63 1.96 -39.63
C HIS A 735 22.93 0.97 -40.57
N ALA A 736 23.70 0.19 -41.33
CA ALA A 736 23.17 -0.90 -42.14
C ALA A 736 22.33 -1.89 -41.32
N ALA A 737 21.24 -2.38 -41.92
CA ALA A 737 20.34 -3.33 -41.29
C ALA A 737 21.05 -4.66 -40.94
N ARG A 738 20.51 -5.39 -39.96
CA ARG A 738 20.98 -6.73 -39.61
C ARG A 738 19.84 -7.75 -39.69
N THR A 739 20.17 -8.92 -40.22
CA THR A 739 19.32 -10.13 -40.17
C THR A 739 20.04 -11.21 -39.38
N LYS A 740 19.41 -12.37 -39.16
CA LYS A 740 20.08 -13.53 -38.55
C LYS A 740 21.26 -14.05 -39.38
N ALA A 741 21.38 -13.67 -40.66
CA ALA A 741 22.51 -14.02 -41.52
C ALA A 741 23.69 -13.02 -41.45
N GLY A 742 23.52 -11.86 -40.81
CA GLY A 742 24.56 -10.85 -40.67
C GLY A 742 24.11 -9.43 -41.04
N VAL A 743 25.08 -8.56 -41.33
CA VAL A 743 24.81 -7.17 -41.77
C VAL A 743 24.42 -7.16 -43.24
N ARG A 744 23.41 -6.36 -43.60
CA ARG A 744 22.86 -6.21 -44.95
C ARG A 744 22.84 -4.74 -45.40
N PRO A 745 24.00 -4.19 -45.81
CA PRO A 745 24.08 -2.82 -46.33
C PRO A 745 23.39 -2.64 -47.68
N ASP A 746 23.17 -3.73 -48.41
CA ASP A 746 22.40 -3.77 -49.66
C ASP A 746 20.92 -3.41 -49.47
N LEU A 747 20.37 -3.58 -48.25
CA LEU A 747 19.00 -3.22 -47.90
C LEU A 747 18.87 -1.77 -47.37
N PHE A 748 19.94 -0.97 -47.40
CA PHE A 748 19.95 0.37 -46.81
C PHE A 748 18.88 1.31 -47.41
N ASP A 749 18.65 1.26 -48.74
CA ASP A 749 17.65 2.06 -49.43
C ASP A 749 16.19 1.76 -48.94
N GLN A 750 15.95 0.65 -48.23
CA GLN A 750 14.65 0.27 -47.63
C GLN A 750 14.35 0.97 -46.29
N MET A 751 15.28 1.75 -45.76
CA MET A 751 14.97 2.65 -44.63
C MET A 751 14.05 3.80 -45.05
N GLU A 752 13.95 4.07 -46.36
CA GLU A 752 13.23 5.17 -47.01
C GLU A 752 13.69 6.59 -46.64
N ILE A 753 14.32 6.79 -45.48
CA ILE A 753 14.83 8.09 -44.98
C ILE A 753 15.99 8.60 -45.84
N VAL A 754 16.92 7.72 -46.22
CA VAL A 754 18.12 8.03 -47.01
C VAL A 754 18.33 6.91 -48.03
N GLN A 755 18.47 7.27 -49.31
CA GLN A 755 18.82 6.37 -50.40
C GLN A 755 20.09 6.90 -51.08
N ILE A 756 21.12 6.06 -51.18
CA ILE A 756 22.48 6.52 -51.51
C ILE A 756 22.51 7.18 -52.89
N ASN A 757 22.96 8.45 -52.94
CA ASN A 757 23.03 9.25 -54.16
C ASN A 757 21.70 9.37 -54.94
N LYS A 758 20.53 9.15 -54.29
CA LYS A 758 19.21 9.24 -54.92
C LYS A 758 18.26 10.18 -54.18
N ARG A 759 18.07 9.94 -52.87
CA ARG A 759 17.02 10.60 -52.08
C ARG A 759 17.45 10.85 -50.64
N VAL A 760 17.04 11.98 -50.08
CA VAL A 760 17.10 12.28 -48.64
C VAL A 760 15.75 12.85 -48.23
N ARG A 761 15.06 12.21 -47.29
CA ARG A 761 13.72 12.58 -46.84
C ARG A 761 13.74 13.34 -45.52
N HIS A 762 12.63 14.04 -45.25
CA HIS A 762 12.35 14.72 -43.98
C HIS A 762 13.39 15.82 -43.63
N HIS A 763 13.28 16.45 -42.44
CA HIS A 763 14.26 17.43 -42.01
C HIS A 763 15.53 16.74 -41.49
N GLN A 764 16.68 17.05 -42.08
CA GLN A 764 17.98 16.49 -41.68
C GLN A 764 18.94 17.61 -41.25
N SER A 765 19.72 17.34 -40.20
CA SER A 765 20.81 18.19 -39.73
C SER A 765 21.95 17.30 -39.22
N ASN A 766 23.15 17.45 -39.79
CA ASN A 766 24.36 16.71 -39.40
C ASN A 766 24.18 15.18 -39.35
N THR A 767 23.50 14.62 -40.36
CA THR A 767 23.24 13.19 -40.48
C THR A 767 24.46 12.43 -41.00
N ALA A 768 24.78 11.29 -40.38
CA ALA A 768 25.93 10.46 -40.71
C ALA A 768 25.54 9.03 -41.11
N LEU A 769 26.39 8.40 -41.92
CA LEU A 769 26.29 6.98 -42.26
C LEU A 769 27.13 6.12 -41.31
N GLY A 770 26.60 4.96 -40.92
CA GLY A 770 27.30 3.98 -40.09
C GLY A 770 28.54 3.42 -40.77
N ARG A 771 29.52 2.97 -39.97
CA ARG A 771 30.81 2.44 -40.46
C ARG A 771 30.63 1.26 -41.42
N GLU A 772 29.64 0.43 -41.16
CA GLU A 772 29.26 -0.71 -41.99
C GLU A 772 28.85 -0.27 -43.41
N MET A 773 28.12 0.85 -43.51
CA MET A 773 27.69 1.39 -44.80
C MET A 773 28.84 2.06 -45.54
N LEU A 774 29.70 2.82 -44.83
CA LEU A 774 30.89 3.44 -45.43
C LEU A 774 31.87 2.39 -45.99
N ALA A 775 32.09 1.28 -45.26
CA ALA A 775 32.92 0.17 -45.72
C ALA A 775 32.32 -0.52 -46.95
N TYR A 776 30.99 -0.71 -46.98
CA TYR A 776 30.29 -1.27 -48.14
C TYR A 776 30.43 -0.38 -49.38
N LEU A 777 30.23 0.93 -49.25
CA LEU A 777 30.39 1.88 -50.36
C LEU A 777 31.82 1.88 -50.91
N GLN A 778 32.82 1.80 -50.04
CA GLN A 778 34.22 1.66 -50.45
C GLN A 778 34.46 0.35 -51.21
N GLN A 779 33.89 -0.77 -50.76
CA GLN A 779 33.98 -2.06 -51.44
C GLN A 779 33.31 -2.04 -52.82
N GLN A 780 32.14 -1.39 -52.95
CA GLN A 780 31.42 -1.21 -54.21
C GLN A 780 32.00 -0.11 -55.10
N LYS A 781 33.06 0.60 -54.64
CA LYS A 781 33.64 1.78 -55.32
C LYS A 781 32.62 2.86 -55.63
N THR A 782 31.60 3.00 -54.78
CA THR A 782 30.55 4.02 -54.92
C THR A 782 30.99 5.30 -54.23
N GLU A 783 31.31 6.33 -55.01
CA GLU A 783 31.61 7.67 -54.49
C GLU A 783 30.32 8.40 -54.12
N LEU A 784 30.32 9.12 -52.99
CA LEU A 784 29.18 9.92 -52.56
C LEU A 784 29.15 11.27 -53.28
N GLN A 785 28.03 11.61 -53.89
CA GLN A 785 27.88 12.87 -54.63
C GLN A 785 27.95 14.08 -53.68
N PRO A 786 28.56 15.21 -54.09
CA PRO A 786 28.58 16.43 -53.28
C PRO A 786 27.20 16.94 -52.88
N ALA A 787 26.20 16.81 -53.77
CA ALA A 787 24.81 17.17 -53.50
C ALA A 787 24.20 16.31 -52.37
N PHE A 788 24.39 14.98 -52.43
CA PHE A 788 23.99 14.06 -51.37
C PHE A 788 24.60 14.43 -50.01
N ILE A 789 25.91 14.67 -49.99
CA ILE A 789 26.63 15.08 -48.77
C ILE A 789 26.11 16.42 -48.24
N SER A 790 25.66 17.33 -49.11
CA SER A 790 25.06 18.60 -48.71
C SER A 790 23.71 18.38 -48.01
N MET A 791 22.82 17.55 -48.57
CA MET A 791 21.52 17.25 -47.96
C MET A 791 21.65 16.53 -46.62
N LEU A 792 22.65 15.65 -46.46
CA LEU A 792 22.94 15.03 -45.17
C LEU A 792 23.43 16.03 -44.10
N LYS A 793 24.09 17.13 -44.49
CA LYS A 793 24.47 18.20 -43.55
C LYS A 793 23.29 19.05 -43.13
N SER A 794 22.42 19.40 -44.08
CA SER A 794 21.21 20.20 -43.87
C SER A 794 20.24 19.94 -45.02
N HIS A 795 19.01 19.54 -44.70
CA HIS A 795 17.90 19.42 -45.64
C HIS A 795 16.60 19.80 -44.93
N HIS A 796 15.79 20.65 -45.55
CA HIS A 796 14.46 21.02 -45.07
C HIS A 796 13.39 20.22 -45.84
N ALA A 797 12.32 19.76 -45.20
CA ALA A 797 11.27 18.97 -45.86
C ALA A 797 10.42 19.75 -46.91
N LEU A 798 10.79 20.99 -47.24
CA LEU A 798 10.21 21.78 -48.34
C LEU A 798 11.13 21.82 -49.58
N GLU A 799 12.37 21.30 -49.46
CA GLU A 799 13.29 21.13 -50.57
C GLU A 799 12.98 19.82 -51.32
N SER A 800 13.56 19.64 -52.51
CA SER A 800 13.41 18.40 -53.26
C SER A 800 14.10 17.26 -52.53
N GLU A 801 13.35 16.25 -52.09
CA GLU A 801 13.93 15.02 -51.52
C GLU A 801 14.82 14.27 -52.53
N GLN A 802 14.63 14.48 -53.84
CA GLN A 802 15.42 13.86 -54.91
C GLN A 802 16.70 14.65 -55.17
N ILE A 803 17.80 13.93 -55.38
CA ILE A 803 19.08 14.51 -55.76
C ILE A 803 19.09 14.76 -57.25
N ALA A 804 19.34 16.01 -57.65
CA ALA A 804 19.50 16.36 -59.06
C ALA A 804 20.72 15.65 -59.65
N GLU A 805 20.51 14.88 -60.73
CA GLU A 805 21.61 14.34 -61.53
C GLU A 805 22.46 15.50 -62.07
N GLN A 806 23.77 15.47 -61.79
CA GLN A 806 24.71 16.35 -62.45
C GLN A 806 24.82 15.88 -63.91
N SER A 807 24.42 16.76 -64.84
CA SER A 807 24.55 16.54 -66.28
C SER A 807 25.96 16.83 -66.79
#